data_AF-A0AAD5E812-F1
#
_entry.id   AF-A0AAD5E812-F1
#
_cell.length_a   1.000
_cell.length_b   1.000
_cell.length_c   1.000
_cell.angle_alpha   90.00
_cell.angle_beta   90.00
_cell.angle_gamma   90.00
#
_symmetry.space_group_name_H-M   'P 1'
#
loop_
_entity.id
_entity.type
_entity.pdbx_description
1 polymer ?
#
loop_
_entity_poly.entity_id
_entity_poly.type
_entity_poly.pdbx_seq_one_letter_code
_entity_poly.pdbx_strand_id
1 'polypeptide(L)'
;MADQDLKQLAAALHQSYSKYLNTRDLESLKHLNQYNSHLPLSWFTPQLLNALQAHFSTDDAQAQPPIFGLWSTWIRRLVLSGGDLSEAQAQLTFVVKQFENVLSTENAVDCSHDESVKFAVIALSCMTGIDTGVTNDMELARIMSLALPIAVCSPQDKDLQDTIDASLSYFVGNTTSPEAITFVLSAYTNHLGHQLRRIFLLVENASDLRWQDKNNGPSLTMLWDALQKVESEKASKAASVSAIAGLVRMLQFAKGNRSKSVQHIEREGESVIVNYLNDVTAQWRKSTDAEEISTMQDVTLFMASQCIPAMPQKGLNALDNETMLQCLIDGLITSKNTWANGSFFRNIPWESQSALEALEHLTANEKFKDIGRLCRAIGRIIDTSLQVQVKTKSAKPAEYITQAVERLTAFSYNLYVDWDQCTRQPDYPTPPASAASTDKPEPAADRPVNARIHEQVWNVFKTVLFGFTTILLAVAVDAVGGTGFVHVPSVAQDIVVSFANLNFITDHLGVANDFQAYQNTLAAAVTFLKTDDQVQNLNNLMRDSFREYYISKYSTNSTLALTSVQQTRVLFFVDLLEQVVDLINDSTLENDILPVIYQLLGDDHSKALFESAHAVVLSIFEAKKPVSRELACVYAKILIESYPNKLSHQQLRLAYTNMVQALCEIDDSVAWLTVNHLRQHIDKLDEKDVIQRSQFLVTLIDQMKPISLGPFFSMMMNDIGNLIRNESPASAVALLKIVFETVSGNSISDMRRVDAVCWYLQLKRDIEAKAPTSIVPSIGTDSPAMS
;
A
#
# COMPACT_ATOMS: atom_id res chain seq x y z
N MET A 1 -23.46 -31.60 -8.98
CA MET A 1 -24.82 -32.14 -8.79
C MET A 1 -24.81 -33.60 -9.17
N ALA A 2 -25.37 -34.47 -8.33
CA ALA A 2 -25.44 -35.89 -8.62
C ALA A 2 -26.41 -36.14 -9.79
N ASP A 3 -26.20 -37.19 -10.58
CA ASP A 3 -27.06 -37.57 -11.72
C ASP A 3 -28.54 -37.79 -11.31
N GLN A 4 -28.76 -38.08 -10.02
CA GLN A 4 -30.08 -38.22 -9.42
C GLN A 4 -30.83 -36.89 -9.24
N ASP A 5 -30.12 -35.79 -8.98
CA ASP A 5 -30.70 -34.45 -8.81
C ASP A 5 -31.16 -33.87 -10.16
N LEU A 6 -30.41 -34.14 -11.24
CA LEU A 6 -30.76 -33.70 -12.60
C LEU A 6 -32.03 -34.36 -13.13
N LYS A 7 -32.24 -35.66 -12.84
CA LYS A 7 -33.46 -36.38 -13.22
C LYS A 7 -34.68 -35.86 -12.49
N GLN A 8 -34.54 -35.53 -11.20
CA GLN A 8 -35.62 -34.95 -10.41
C GLN A 8 -35.97 -33.54 -10.90
N LEU A 9 -34.97 -32.70 -11.19
CA LEU A 9 -35.17 -31.38 -11.75
C LEU A 9 -35.87 -31.44 -13.12
N ALA A 10 -35.43 -32.34 -14.02
CA ALA A 10 -36.05 -32.51 -15.34
C ALA A 10 -37.52 -32.94 -15.23
N ALA A 11 -37.85 -33.86 -14.31
CA ALA A 11 -39.23 -34.28 -14.05
C ALA A 11 -40.08 -33.12 -13.51
N ALA A 12 -39.56 -32.33 -12.57
CA ALA A 12 -40.24 -31.18 -11.99
C ALA A 12 -40.49 -30.07 -13.02
N LEU A 13 -39.50 -29.80 -13.90
CA LEU A 13 -39.65 -28.85 -15.01
C LEU A 13 -40.69 -29.34 -16.03
N HIS A 14 -40.71 -30.64 -16.35
CA HIS A 14 -41.68 -31.20 -17.29
C HIS A 14 -43.11 -31.15 -16.74
N GLN A 15 -43.27 -31.41 -15.43
CA GLN A 15 -44.54 -31.25 -14.74
C GLN A 15 -45.00 -29.79 -14.75
N SER A 16 -44.08 -28.84 -14.48
CA SER A 16 -44.39 -27.41 -14.48
C SER A 16 -44.76 -26.89 -15.87
N TYR A 17 -44.05 -27.35 -16.90
CA TYR A 17 -44.37 -27.08 -18.31
C TYR A 17 -45.78 -27.56 -18.66
N SER A 18 -46.09 -28.82 -18.36
CA SER A 18 -47.40 -29.41 -18.67
C SER A 18 -48.53 -28.73 -17.88
N LYS A 19 -48.28 -28.42 -16.60
CA LYS A 19 -49.24 -27.71 -15.75
C LYS A 19 -49.48 -26.29 -16.26
N TYR A 20 -48.43 -25.55 -16.64
CA TYR A 20 -48.54 -24.20 -17.18
C TYR A 20 -49.36 -24.17 -18.48
N LEU A 21 -49.10 -25.08 -19.41
CA LEU A 21 -49.87 -25.14 -20.67
C LEU A 21 -51.38 -25.35 -20.46
N ASN A 22 -51.75 -26.15 -19.45
CA ASN A 22 -53.15 -26.46 -19.16
C ASN A 22 -53.85 -25.40 -18.32
N THR A 23 -53.16 -24.83 -17.34
CA THR A 23 -53.78 -24.02 -16.28
C THR A 23 -53.34 -22.56 -16.23
N ARG A 24 -52.25 -22.21 -16.94
CA ARG A 24 -51.58 -20.90 -16.88
C ARG A 24 -51.19 -20.49 -15.44
N ASP A 25 -50.90 -21.47 -14.60
CA ASP A 25 -50.53 -21.30 -13.19
C ASP A 25 -49.23 -20.48 -13.02
N LEU A 26 -49.30 -19.40 -12.23
CA LEU A 26 -48.19 -18.48 -11.98
C LEU A 26 -46.98 -19.15 -11.31
N GLU A 27 -47.21 -20.08 -10.37
CA GLU A 27 -46.12 -20.79 -9.69
C GLU A 27 -45.34 -21.69 -10.65
N SER A 28 -46.04 -22.38 -11.56
CA SER A 28 -45.39 -23.15 -12.63
C SER A 28 -44.57 -22.25 -13.57
N LEU A 29 -45.07 -21.06 -13.88
CA LEU A 29 -44.36 -20.07 -14.69
C LEU A 29 -43.08 -19.55 -14.01
N LYS A 30 -43.17 -19.17 -12.72
CA LYS A 30 -42.01 -18.75 -11.92
C LYS A 30 -40.96 -19.85 -11.84
N HIS A 31 -41.39 -21.09 -11.64
CA HIS A 31 -40.49 -22.25 -11.57
C HIS A 31 -39.78 -22.50 -12.92
N LEU A 32 -40.48 -22.40 -14.04
CA LEU A 32 -39.86 -22.48 -15.37
C LEU A 32 -38.85 -21.35 -15.60
N ASN A 33 -39.18 -20.12 -15.19
CA ASN A 33 -38.26 -19.00 -15.34
C ASN A 33 -37.01 -19.12 -14.46
N GLN A 34 -37.15 -19.59 -13.22
CA GLN A 34 -36.03 -19.82 -12.30
C GLN A 34 -34.94 -20.72 -12.91
N TYR A 35 -35.34 -21.67 -13.75
CA TYR A 35 -34.43 -22.59 -14.45
C TYR A 35 -34.39 -22.35 -15.96
N ASN A 36 -34.68 -21.12 -16.42
CA ASN A 36 -34.77 -20.80 -17.85
C ASN A 36 -33.49 -21.17 -18.63
N SER A 37 -32.32 -21.00 -18.04
CA SER A 37 -31.02 -21.30 -18.64
C SER A 37 -30.85 -22.79 -18.97
N HIS A 38 -31.62 -23.67 -18.33
CA HIS A 38 -31.60 -25.12 -18.55
C HIS A 38 -32.64 -25.61 -19.57
N LEU A 39 -33.54 -24.74 -20.04
CA LEU A 39 -34.59 -25.12 -21.00
C LEU A 39 -34.01 -25.23 -22.42
N PRO A 40 -34.18 -26.38 -23.11
CA PRO A 40 -33.72 -26.54 -24.48
C PRO A 40 -34.66 -25.82 -25.46
N LEU A 41 -34.16 -25.47 -26.65
CA LEU A 41 -34.94 -24.78 -27.69
C LEU A 41 -36.23 -25.55 -28.06
N SER A 42 -36.20 -26.88 -28.01
CA SER A 42 -37.34 -27.76 -28.33
C SER A 42 -38.55 -27.60 -27.39
N TRP A 43 -38.38 -26.97 -26.23
CA TRP A 43 -39.49 -26.69 -25.31
C TRP A 43 -40.27 -25.43 -25.69
N PHE A 44 -39.69 -24.54 -26.49
CA PHE A 44 -40.35 -23.32 -26.96
C PHE A 44 -41.24 -23.59 -28.16
N THR A 45 -42.19 -24.50 -27.97
CA THR A 45 -43.18 -24.87 -28.99
C THR A 45 -44.15 -23.70 -29.25
N PRO A 46 -44.82 -23.65 -30.42
CA PRO A 46 -45.86 -22.66 -30.69
C PRO A 46 -46.96 -22.63 -29.61
N GLN A 47 -47.26 -23.78 -28.99
CA GLN A 47 -48.23 -23.88 -27.90
C GLN A 47 -47.77 -23.10 -26.66
N LEU A 48 -46.50 -23.26 -26.25
CA LEU A 48 -45.95 -22.51 -25.12
C LEU A 48 -45.91 -21.01 -25.43
N LEU A 49 -45.42 -20.62 -26.61
CA LEU A 49 -45.31 -19.21 -26.99
C LEU A 49 -46.69 -18.53 -27.02
N ASN A 50 -47.70 -19.19 -27.58
CA ASN A 50 -49.08 -18.69 -27.58
C ASN A 50 -49.66 -18.63 -26.16
N ALA A 51 -49.32 -19.60 -25.29
CA ALA A 51 -49.75 -19.57 -23.88
C ALA A 51 -49.13 -18.39 -23.12
N LEU A 52 -47.84 -18.14 -23.31
CA LEU A 52 -47.13 -16.98 -22.74
C LEU A 52 -47.74 -15.67 -23.23
N GLN A 53 -47.99 -15.53 -24.54
CA GLN A 53 -48.64 -14.35 -25.13
C GLN A 53 -50.06 -14.12 -24.57
N ALA A 54 -50.85 -15.19 -24.45
CA ALA A 54 -52.20 -15.09 -23.93
C ALA A 54 -52.22 -14.73 -22.43
N HIS A 55 -51.25 -15.21 -21.64
CA HIS A 55 -51.09 -14.85 -20.24
C HIS A 55 -50.57 -13.40 -20.10
N PHE A 56 -49.65 -12.97 -20.95
CA PHE A 56 -49.19 -11.57 -20.98
C PHE A 56 -50.36 -10.60 -21.21
N SER A 57 -51.31 -10.98 -22.07
CA SER A 57 -52.48 -10.17 -22.40
C SER A 57 -53.51 -10.04 -21.27
N THR A 58 -53.37 -10.78 -20.16
CA THR A 58 -54.27 -10.63 -18.98
C THR A 58 -53.85 -9.51 -18.04
N ASP A 59 -52.76 -8.80 -18.36
CA ASP A 59 -52.21 -7.68 -17.58
C ASP A 59 -51.86 -8.06 -16.12
N ASP A 60 -51.47 -9.32 -15.90
CA ASP A 60 -50.97 -9.76 -14.59
C ASP A 60 -49.51 -9.33 -14.42
N ALA A 61 -49.30 -8.25 -13.67
CA ALA A 61 -47.98 -7.70 -13.38
C ALA A 61 -47.00 -8.73 -12.76
N GLN A 62 -47.49 -9.73 -12.01
CA GLN A 62 -46.62 -10.76 -11.42
C GLN A 62 -46.17 -11.81 -12.44
N ALA A 63 -46.94 -12.01 -13.51
CA ALA A 63 -46.60 -12.94 -14.58
C ALA A 63 -45.60 -12.35 -15.58
N GLN A 64 -45.52 -11.03 -15.69
CA GLN A 64 -44.70 -10.35 -16.70
C GLN A 64 -43.20 -10.71 -16.60
N PRO A 65 -42.47 -10.52 -15.47
CA PRO A 65 -41.03 -10.79 -15.45
C PRO A 65 -40.65 -12.25 -15.82
N PRO A 66 -41.36 -13.27 -15.29
CA PRO A 66 -41.16 -14.65 -15.75
C PRO A 66 -41.40 -14.88 -17.25
N ILE A 67 -42.39 -14.20 -17.84
CA ILE A 67 -42.66 -14.28 -19.29
C ILE A 67 -41.51 -13.65 -20.08
N PHE A 68 -41.04 -12.45 -19.70
CA PHE A 68 -39.89 -11.80 -20.34
C PHE A 68 -38.64 -12.68 -20.24
N GLY A 69 -38.38 -13.33 -19.09
CA GLY A 69 -37.24 -14.23 -18.91
C GLY A 69 -37.28 -15.48 -19.80
N LEU A 70 -38.47 -16.05 -20.00
CA LEU A 70 -38.67 -17.16 -20.94
C LEU A 70 -38.55 -16.72 -22.40
N TRP A 71 -39.12 -15.56 -22.78
CA TRP A 71 -38.96 -15.00 -24.13
C TRP A 71 -37.50 -14.64 -24.44
N SER A 72 -36.78 -14.07 -23.46
CA SER A 72 -35.36 -13.77 -23.60
C SER A 72 -34.54 -15.03 -23.81
N THR A 73 -34.84 -16.09 -23.05
CA THR A 73 -34.20 -17.40 -23.22
C THR A 73 -34.51 -18.01 -24.59
N TRP A 74 -35.78 -17.95 -25.01
CA TRP A 74 -36.20 -18.43 -26.33
C TRP A 74 -35.41 -17.76 -27.46
N ILE A 75 -35.36 -16.43 -27.49
CA ILE A 75 -34.65 -15.65 -28.52
C ILE A 75 -33.18 -16.00 -28.54
N ARG A 76 -32.51 -16.04 -27.37
CA ARG A 76 -31.09 -16.42 -27.29
C ARG A 76 -30.82 -17.81 -27.87
N ARG A 77 -31.67 -18.79 -27.52
CA ARG A 77 -31.54 -20.17 -28.03
C ARG A 77 -31.84 -20.27 -29.51
N LEU A 78 -32.83 -19.51 -29.99
CA LEU A 78 -33.22 -19.45 -31.38
C LEU A 78 -32.08 -18.88 -32.24
N VAL A 79 -31.51 -17.74 -31.83
CA VAL A 79 -30.32 -17.13 -32.45
C VAL A 79 -29.15 -18.10 -32.51
N LEU A 80 -28.78 -18.71 -31.38
CA LEU A 80 -27.64 -19.63 -31.30
C LEU A 80 -27.80 -20.89 -32.17
N SER A 81 -29.04 -21.23 -32.55
CA SER A 81 -29.31 -22.40 -33.38
C SER A 81 -28.91 -22.19 -34.85
N GLY A 82 -28.78 -20.94 -35.30
CA GLY A 82 -28.49 -20.60 -36.70
C GLY A 82 -29.53 -21.08 -37.72
N GLY A 83 -30.73 -21.48 -37.26
CA GLY A 83 -31.82 -21.93 -38.11
C GLY A 83 -32.56 -20.80 -38.83
N ASP A 84 -33.36 -21.15 -39.84
CA ASP A 84 -34.24 -20.21 -40.53
C ASP A 84 -35.28 -19.62 -39.55
N LEU A 85 -35.28 -18.29 -39.42
CA LEU A 85 -36.14 -17.55 -38.50
C LEU A 85 -37.55 -17.30 -39.06
N SER A 86 -37.80 -17.67 -40.33
CA SER A 86 -39.07 -17.41 -41.02
C SER A 86 -40.29 -18.00 -40.30
N GLU A 87 -40.17 -19.21 -39.74
CA GLU A 87 -41.26 -19.88 -39.01
C GLU A 87 -41.62 -19.18 -37.68
N ALA A 88 -40.68 -18.42 -37.11
CA ALA A 88 -40.83 -17.72 -35.83
C ALA A 88 -41.15 -16.23 -35.98
N GLN A 89 -41.20 -15.70 -37.21
CA GLN A 89 -41.22 -14.26 -37.49
C GLN A 89 -42.41 -13.52 -36.84
N ALA A 90 -43.60 -14.13 -36.86
CA ALA A 90 -44.80 -13.53 -36.27
C ALA A 90 -44.70 -13.40 -34.74
N GLN A 91 -44.25 -14.48 -34.07
CA GLN A 91 -44.03 -14.47 -32.62
C GLN A 91 -42.89 -13.53 -32.24
N LEU A 92 -41.81 -13.52 -33.02
CA LEU A 92 -40.67 -12.64 -32.78
C LEU A 92 -41.07 -11.16 -32.91
N THR A 93 -41.87 -10.81 -33.91
CA THR A 93 -42.43 -9.45 -34.06
C THR A 93 -43.25 -9.04 -32.84
N PHE A 94 -44.12 -9.92 -32.35
CA PHE A 94 -44.90 -9.65 -31.15
C PHE A 94 -44.01 -9.45 -29.92
N VAL A 95 -43.05 -10.35 -29.67
CA VAL A 95 -42.17 -10.30 -28.51
C VAL A 95 -41.26 -9.07 -28.54
N VAL A 96 -40.65 -8.75 -29.68
CA VAL A 96 -39.83 -7.53 -29.84
C VAL A 96 -40.66 -6.28 -29.59
N LYS A 97 -41.91 -6.24 -30.04
CA LYS A 97 -42.80 -5.10 -29.74
C LYS A 97 -43.08 -4.98 -28.24
N GLN A 98 -43.23 -6.09 -27.51
CA GLN A 98 -43.37 -6.06 -26.05
C GLN A 98 -42.07 -5.62 -25.35
N PHE A 99 -40.90 -6.01 -25.86
CA PHE A 99 -39.63 -5.49 -25.39
C PHE A 99 -39.52 -3.98 -25.60
N GLU A 100 -39.91 -3.45 -26.77
CA GLU A 100 -39.96 -2.01 -27.00
C GLU A 100 -40.91 -1.30 -26.01
N ASN A 101 -42.09 -1.88 -25.79
CA ASN A 101 -43.08 -1.30 -24.87
C ASN A 101 -42.57 -1.25 -23.43
N VAL A 102 -41.87 -2.28 -22.95
CA VAL A 102 -41.33 -2.28 -21.57
C VAL A 102 -40.13 -1.34 -21.41
N LEU A 103 -39.37 -1.10 -22.48
CA LEU A 103 -38.26 -0.14 -22.47
C LEU A 103 -38.73 1.31 -22.65
N SER A 104 -39.95 1.53 -23.12
CA SER A 104 -40.49 2.87 -23.34
C SER A 104 -40.86 3.55 -22.00
N THR A 105 -40.44 4.79 -21.84
CA THR A 105 -40.41 5.56 -20.57
C THR A 105 -41.76 5.83 -19.90
N GLU A 106 -42.89 5.57 -20.55
CA GLU A 106 -44.22 5.80 -19.96
C GLU A 106 -44.53 4.88 -18.76
N ASN A 107 -43.74 3.81 -18.55
CA ASN A 107 -43.95 2.82 -17.49
C ASN A 107 -42.85 2.78 -16.40
N ALA A 108 -41.86 3.67 -16.42
CA ALA A 108 -40.59 3.53 -15.66
C ALA A 108 -40.67 3.84 -14.13
N VAL A 109 -41.85 3.84 -13.50
CA VAL A 109 -42.02 4.26 -12.09
C VAL A 109 -42.10 3.09 -11.10
N ASP A 110 -42.34 1.85 -11.55
CA ASP A 110 -42.57 0.69 -10.65
C ASP A 110 -41.38 -0.29 -10.60
N CYS A 111 -40.91 -0.64 -9.40
CA CYS A 111 -39.77 -1.53 -9.14
C CYS A 111 -39.91 -2.98 -9.67
N SER A 112 -41.10 -3.39 -10.10
CA SER A 112 -41.33 -4.68 -10.77
C SER A 112 -40.87 -4.68 -12.24
N HIS A 113 -40.49 -3.52 -12.79
CA HIS A 113 -40.03 -3.35 -14.16
C HIS A 113 -38.57 -3.75 -14.38
N ASP A 114 -37.73 -3.76 -13.35
CA ASP A 114 -36.28 -3.89 -13.51
C ASP A 114 -35.86 -5.24 -14.12
N GLU A 115 -36.44 -6.36 -13.67
CA GLU A 115 -36.16 -7.69 -14.22
C GLU A 115 -36.64 -7.85 -15.68
N SER A 116 -37.81 -7.32 -16.01
CA SER A 116 -38.35 -7.35 -17.38
C SER A 116 -37.46 -6.56 -18.35
N VAL A 117 -36.97 -5.39 -17.90
CA VAL A 117 -36.00 -4.57 -18.65
C VAL A 117 -34.70 -5.35 -18.87
N LYS A 118 -34.12 -5.98 -17.83
CA LYS A 118 -32.90 -6.82 -17.97
C LYS A 118 -33.09 -7.87 -19.04
N PHE A 119 -34.17 -8.66 -18.96
CA PHE A 119 -34.44 -9.72 -19.93
C PHE A 119 -34.64 -9.20 -21.35
N ALA A 120 -35.35 -8.08 -21.52
CA ALA A 120 -35.59 -7.45 -22.81
C ALA A 120 -34.28 -7.00 -23.48
N VAL A 121 -33.43 -6.24 -22.77
CA VAL A 121 -32.18 -5.72 -23.34
C VAL A 121 -31.20 -6.88 -23.66
N ILE A 122 -31.11 -7.88 -22.79
CA ILE A 122 -30.32 -9.10 -23.05
C ILE A 122 -30.77 -9.76 -24.35
N ALA A 123 -32.09 -9.98 -24.51
CA ALA A 123 -32.64 -10.66 -25.68
C ALA A 123 -32.38 -9.89 -26.97
N LEU A 124 -32.63 -8.58 -26.96
CA LEU A 124 -32.40 -7.69 -28.10
C LEU A 124 -30.92 -7.66 -28.51
N SER A 125 -30.01 -7.63 -27.54
CA SER A 125 -28.57 -7.64 -27.83
C SER A 125 -28.12 -8.93 -28.54
N CYS A 126 -28.73 -10.07 -28.23
CA CYS A 126 -28.41 -11.32 -28.90
C CYS A 126 -28.89 -11.37 -30.35
N MET A 127 -29.84 -10.52 -30.75
CA MET A 127 -30.30 -10.44 -32.15
C MET A 127 -29.37 -9.63 -33.06
N THR A 128 -28.34 -8.99 -32.51
CA THR A 128 -27.41 -8.13 -33.24
C THR A 128 -26.71 -8.86 -34.39
N GLY A 129 -26.69 -8.25 -35.57
CA GLY A 129 -25.98 -8.79 -36.74
C GLY A 129 -26.69 -9.97 -37.39
N ILE A 130 -27.91 -10.30 -36.97
CA ILE A 130 -28.72 -11.39 -37.51
C ILE A 130 -29.90 -10.79 -38.25
N ASP A 131 -30.05 -11.14 -39.53
CA ASP A 131 -31.26 -10.80 -40.27
C ASP A 131 -32.40 -11.68 -39.78
N THR A 132 -33.26 -11.07 -38.96
CA THR A 132 -34.42 -11.74 -38.38
C THR A 132 -35.67 -11.59 -39.24
N GLY A 133 -35.62 -10.79 -40.31
CA GLY A 133 -36.78 -10.35 -41.07
C GLY A 133 -37.78 -9.48 -40.27
N VAL A 134 -37.53 -9.21 -38.98
CA VAL A 134 -38.39 -8.44 -38.07
C VAL A 134 -37.77 -7.08 -37.75
N THR A 135 -36.49 -7.07 -37.38
CA THR A 135 -35.74 -5.86 -37.06
C THR A 135 -34.38 -5.89 -37.74
N ASN A 136 -33.92 -4.72 -38.19
CA ASN A 136 -32.52 -4.49 -38.55
C ASN A 136 -31.74 -3.91 -37.36
N ASP A 137 -30.41 -3.89 -37.46
CA ASP A 137 -29.54 -3.37 -36.40
C ASP A 137 -29.88 -1.92 -36.00
N MET A 138 -30.32 -1.06 -36.94
CA MET A 138 -30.69 0.32 -36.62
C MET A 138 -31.95 0.40 -35.75
N GLU A 139 -32.94 -0.44 -36.03
CA GLU A 139 -34.16 -0.50 -35.22
C GLU A 139 -33.87 -1.13 -33.84
N LEU A 140 -33.01 -2.15 -33.77
CA LEU A 140 -32.53 -2.69 -32.50
C LEU A 140 -31.79 -1.62 -31.68
N ALA A 141 -30.91 -0.84 -32.31
CA ALA A 141 -30.23 0.29 -31.69
C ALA A 141 -31.22 1.31 -31.11
N ARG A 142 -32.28 1.65 -31.86
CA ARG A 142 -33.35 2.55 -31.41
C ARG A 142 -34.06 2.02 -30.19
N ILE A 143 -34.49 0.75 -30.22
CA ILE A 143 -35.22 0.10 -29.13
C ILE A 143 -34.33 -0.04 -27.89
N MET A 144 -33.10 -0.52 -28.02
CA MET A 144 -32.20 -0.72 -26.88
C MET A 144 -31.81 0.62 -26.22
N SER A 145 -31.72 1.71 -26.99
CA SER A 145 -31.42 3.04 -26.43
C SER A 145 -32.53 3.57 -25.51
N LEU A 146 -33.76 3.03 -25.60
CA LEU A 146 -34.85 3.36 -24.67
C LEU A 146 -34.57 2.89 -23.23
N ALA A 147 -33.66 1.93 -23.04
CA ALA A 147 -33.22 1.48 -21.72
C ALA A 147 -32.34 2.51 -20.99
N LEU A 148 -31.75 3.48 -21.70
CA LEU A 148 -30.80 4.43 -21.11
C LEU A 148 -31.44 5.38 -20.09
N PRO A 149 -32.61 6.01 -20.38
CA PRO A 149 -33.36 6.73 -19.35
C PRO A 149 -33.64 5.90 -18.09
N ILE A 150 -33.98 4.62 -18.25
CA ILE A 150 -34.25 3.72 -17.12
C ILE A 150 -32.99 3.54 -16.27
N ALA A 151 -31.84 3.31 -16.91
CA ALA A 151 -30.55 3.20 -16.21
C ALA A 151 -30.16 4.48 -15.45
N VAL A 152 -30.59 5.65 -15.92
CA VAL A 152 -30.37 6.94 -15.22
C VAL A 152 -31.33 7.10 -14.05
N CYS A 153 -32.58 6.70 -14.20
CA CYS A 153 -33.62 6.82 -13.17
C CYS A 153 -33.48 5.80 -12.02
N SER A 154 -32.78 4.69 -12.24
CA SER A 154 -32.52 3.63 -11.23
C SER A 154 -31.06 3.60 -10.78
N PRO A 155 -30.52 4.65 -10.11
CA PRO A 155 -29.11 4.72 -9.72
C PRO A 155 -28.70 3.64 -8.70
N GLN A 156 -29.66 3.04 -7.98
CA GLN A 156 -29.40 2.07 -6.92
C GLN A 156 -29.34 0.61 -7.42
N ASP A 157 -29.94 0.29 -8.57
CA ASP A 157 -29.85 -1.06 -9.15
C ASP A 157 -28.61 -1.19 -10.05
N LYS A 158 -27.48 -1.50 -9.41
CA LYS A 158 -26.21 -1.71 -10.11
C LYS A 158 -26.28 -2.89 -11.08
N ASP A 159 -27.03 -3.95 -10.76
CA ASP A 159 -27.13 -5.14 -11.61
C ASP A 159 -27.89 -4.84 -12.92
N LEU A 160 -28.94 -4.04 -12.85
CA LEU A 160 -29.64 -3.52 -14.03
C LEU A 160 -28.72 -2.66 -14.90
N GLN A 161 -27.99 -1.72 -14.30
CA GLN A 161 -27.06 -0.86 -15.04
C GLN A 161 -25.96 -1.67 -15.73
N ASP A 162 -25.32 -2.59 -15.00
CA ASP A 162 -24.27 -3.46 -15.52
C ASP A 162 -24.81 -4.34 -16.67
N THR A 163 -26.07 -4.82 -16.56
CA THR A 163 -26.75 -5.59 -17.61
C THR A 163 -26.99 -4.76 -18.88
N ILE A 164 -27.48 -3.53 -18.73
CA ILE A 164 -27.71 -2.62 -19.87
C ILE A 164 -26.38 -2.29 -20.54
N ASP A 165 -25.35 -1.97 -19.77
CA ASP A 165 -24.02 -1.63 -20.28
C ASP A 165 -23.38 -2.81 -21.02
N ALA A 166 -23.45 -4.01 -20.45
CA ALA A 166 -22.94 -5.22 -21.09
C ALA A 166 -23.69 -5.54 -22.39
N SER A 167 -25.02 -5.39 -22.40
CA SER A 167 -25.86 -5.67 -23.57
C SER A 167 -25.61 -4.67 -24.70
N LEU A 168 -25.46 -3.38 -24.39
CA LEU A 168 -25.12 -2.35 -25.37
C LEU A 168 -23.66 -2.49 -25.85
N SER A 169 -22.73 -2.88 -24.97
CA SER A 169 -21.36 -3.22 -25.36
C SER A 169 -21.34 -4.39 -26.34
N TYR A 170 -22.15 -5.41 -26.09
CA TYR A 170 -22.30 -6.57 -26.97
C TYR A 170 -22.89 -6.16 -28.32
N PHE A 171 -23.95 -5.32 -28.32
CA PHE A 171 -24.53 -4.77 -29.54
C PHE A 171 -23.48 -4.00 -30.36
N VAL A 172 -22.81 -3.03 -29.74
CA VAL A 172 -21.76 -2.23 -30.40
C VAL A 172 -20.59 -3.12 -30.83
N GLY A 173 -20.27 -4.18 -30.10
CA GLY A 173 -19.20 -5.13 -30.43
C GLY A 173 -19.50 -6.00 -31.64
N ASN A 174 -20.78 -6.35 -31.89
CA ASN A 174 -21.15 -7.34 -32.90
C ASN A 174 -21.90 -6.76 -34.12
N THR A 175 -22.46 -5.55 -34.03
CA THR A 175 -23.18 -4.95 -35.16
C THR A 175 -22.25 -4.63 -36.34
N THR A 176 -22.78 -4.80 -37.55
CA THR A 176 -22.09 -4.42 -38.79
C THR A 176 -22.58 -3.09 -39.37
N SER A 177 -23.57 -2.43 -38.74
CA SER A 177 -24.11 -1.14 -39.18
C SER A 177 -23.39 0.02 -38.50
N PRO A 178 -22.61 0.84 -39.23
CA PRO A 178 -21.95 2.02 -38.65
C PRO A 178 -22.95 3.07 -38.17
N GLU A 179 -24.11 3.20 -38.80
CA GLU A 179 -25.17 4.12 -38.39
C GLU A 179 -25.75 3.69 -37.03
N ALA A 180 -25.97 2.40 -36.83
CA ALA A 180 -26.48 1.87 -35.56
C ALA A 180 -25.48 2.06 -34.42
N ILE A 181 -24.18 1.84 -34.66
CA ILE A 181 -23.11 2.11 -33.68
C ILE A 181 -23.14 3.59 -33.30
N THR A 182 -23.12 4.48 -34.29
CA THR A 182 -23.10 5.93 -34.06
C THR A 182 -24.33 6.35 -33.25
N PHE A 183 -25.52 5.84 -33.60
CA PHE A 183 -26.74 6.13 -32.89
C PHE A 183 -26.69 5.71 -31.41
N VAL A 184 -26.27 4.47 -31.12
CA VAL A 184 -26.16 3.99 -29.73
C VAL A 184 -25.14 4.80 -28.96
N LEU A 185 -23.96 5.06 -29.53
CA LEU A 185 -22.92 5.84 -28.85
C LEU A 185 -23.36 7.29 -28.61
N SER A 186 -24.05 7.93 -29.55
CA SER A 186 -24.62 9.27 -29.37
C SER A 186 -25.73 9.27 -28.30
N ALA A 187 -26.63 8.30 -28.31
CA ALA A 187 -27.65 8.18 -27.27
C ALA A 187 -27.01 7.97 -25.89
N TYR A 188 -26.02 7.08 -25.81
CA TYR A 188 -25.31 6.75 -24.59
C TYR A 188 -24.55 7.96 -24.02
N THR A 189 -23.80 8.68 -24.85
CA THR A 189 -23.07 9.89 -24.45
C THR A 189 -23.99 11.05 -24.07
N ASN A 190 -25.17 11.17 -24.70
CA ASN A 190 -26.17 12.19 -24.34
C ASN A 190 -26.86 11.89 -23.00
N HIS A 191 -27.26 10.64 -22.75
CA HIS A 191 -27.95 10.26 -21.51
C HIS A 191 -27.00 10.12 -20.31
N LEU A 192 -25.77 9.65 -20.53
CA LEU A 192 -24.80 9.34 -19.49
C LEU A 192 -23.57 10.24 -19.54
N GLY A 193 -23.67 11.44 -20.13
CA GLY A 193 -22.52 12.34 -20.33
C GLY A 193 -21.76 12.75 -19.06
N HIS A 194 -22.35 12.55 -17.89
CA HIS A 194 -21.73 12.76 -16.57
C HIS A 194 -21.11 11.48 -15.98
N GLN A 195 -21.44 10.29 -16.49
CA GLN A 195 -20.97 8.98 -16.05
C GLN A 195 -19.87 8.45 -16.97
N LEU A 196 -18.80 9.23 -17.12
CA LEU A 196 -17.71 8.97 -18.08
C LEU A 196 -17.15 7.55 -18.03
N ARG A 197 -17.06 6.96 -16.82
CA ARG A 197 -16.55 5.60 -16.61
C ARG A 197 -17.39 4.52 -17.29
N ARG A 198 -18.71 4.64 -17.27
CA ARG A 198 -19.60 3.69 -17.95
C ARG A 198 -19.43 3.76 -19.46
N ILE A 199 -19.34 4.98 -20.01
CA ILE A 199 -19.05 5.22 -21.43
C ILE A 199 -17.70 4.57 -21.82
N PHE A 200 -16.68 4.79 -21.00
CA PHE A 200 -15.36 4.20 -21.19
C PHE A 200 -15.41 2.67 -21.22
N LEU A 201 -16.03 2.05 -20.20
CA LEU A 201 -16.11 0.59 -20.09
C LEU A 201 -16.94 -0.03 -21.21
N LEU A 202 -18.02 0.63 -21.63
CA LEU A 202 -18.84 0.17 -22.75
C LEU A 202 -18.01 0.04 -24.02
N VAL A 203 -17.24 1.09 -24.34
CA VAL A 203 -16.41 1.08 -25.55
C VAL A 203 -15.20 0.17 -25.40
N GLU A 204 -14.58 0.10 -24.23
CA GLU A 204 -13.49 -0.85 -23.95
C GLU A 204 -13.94 -2.30 -24.23
N ASN A 205 -15.09 -2.70 -23.67
CA ASN A 205 -15.66 -4.04 -23.86
C ASN A 205 -16.08 -4.30 -25.31
N ALA A 206 -16.76 -3.34 -25.95
CA ALA A 206 -17.15 -3.48 -27.35
C ALA A 206 -15.93 -3.60 -28.28
N SER A 207 -14.85 -2.89 -27.96
CA SER A 207 -13.59 -2.96 -28.69
C SER A 207 -12.93 -4.32 -28.50
N ASP A 208 -12.93 -4.89 -27.29
CA ASP A 208 -12.36 -6.21 -27.01
C ASP A 208 -13.11 -7.31 -27.79
N LEU A 209 -14.45 -7.26 -27.83
CA LEU A 209 -15.26 -8.18 -28.63
C LEU A 209 -14.88 -8.13 -30.11
N ARG A 210 -14.74 -6.92 -30.69
CA ARG A 210 -14.31 -6.72 -32.07
C ARG A 210 -12.88 -7.17 -32.33
N TRP A 211 -12.00 -7.06 -31.33
CA TRP A 211 -10.61 -7.50 -31.43
C TRP A 211 -10.50 -9.04 -31.45
N GLN A 212 -11.36 -9.74 -30.70
CA GLN A 212 -11.32 -11.20 -30.58
C GLN A 212 -11.85 -11.92 -31.83
N ASP A 213 -12.78 -11.34 -32.58
CA ASP A 213 -13.36 -11.95 -33.77
C ASP A 213 -12.47 -11.78 -35.03
N LYS A 214 -11.54 -12.72 -35.21
CA LYS A 214 -10.52 -12.68 -36.27
C LYS A 214 -10.99 -13.08 -37.67
N ASN A 215 -12.13 -13.75 -37.78
CA ASN A 215 -12.47 -14.47 -39.01
C ASN A 215 -13.66 -13.89 -39.78
N ASN A 216 -14.58 -13.15 -39.13
CA ASN A 216 -15.72 -12.49 -39.82
C ASN A 216 -16.29 -11.28 -39.04
N GLY A 217 -15.64 -10.83 -37.95
CA GLY A 217 -16.17 -9.78 -37.08
C GLY A 217 -16.16 -8.37 -37.66
N PRO A 218 -16.99 -7.47 -37.13
CA PRO A 218 -17.08 -6.10 -37.62
C PRO A 218 -15.83 -5.30 -37.22
N SER A 219 -15.27 -4.56 -38.18
CA SER A 219 -13.94 -3.93 -38.06
C SER A 219 -13.84 -2.89 -36.94
N LEU A 220 -12.69 -2.83 -36.25
CA LEU A 220 -12.36 -1.72 -35.34
C LEU A 220 -12.35 -0.36 -36.04
N THR A 221 -12.06 -0.31 -37.35
CA THR A 221 -12.14 0.93 -38.13
C THR A 221 -13.56 1.49 -38.14
N MET A 222 -14.58 0.63 -38.22
CA MET A 222 -15.98 1.05 -38.20
C MET A 222 -16.36 1.69 -36.85
N LEU A 223 -15.89 1.11 -35.75
CA LEU A 223 -16.09 1.67 -34.41
C LEU A 223 -15.37 3.02 -34.26
N TRP A 224 -14.14 3.12 -34.77
CA TRP A 224 -13.39 4.38 -34.80
C TRP A 224 -14.13 5.48 -35.58
N ASP A 225 -14.60 5.18 -36.79
CA ASP A 225 -15.33 6.15 -37.62
C ASP A 225 -16.61 6.62 -36.93
N ALA A 226 -17.31 5.73 -36.22
CA ALA A 226 -18.48 6.08 -35.43
C ALA A 226 -18.12 7.00 -34.25
N LEU A 227 -17.06 6.69 -33.51
CA LEU A 227 -16.57 7.52 -32.40
C LEU A 227 -16.20 8.94 -32.86
N GLN A 228 -15.54 9.07 -34.02
CA GLN A 228 -15.22 10.37 -34.60
C GLN A 228 -16.49 11.18 -34.94
N LYS A 229 -17.55 10.52 -35.41
CA LYS A 229 -18.85 11.19 -35.64
C LYS A 229 -19.47 11.66 -34.33
N VAL A 230 -19.50 10.82 -33.30
CA VAL A 230 -20.03 11.20 -31.98
C VAL A 230 -19.26 12.37 -31.36
N GLU A 231 -17.94 12.43 -31.56
CA GLU A 231 -17.12 13.58 -31.14
C GLU A 231 -17.53 14.89 -31.84
N SER A 232 -17.94 14.81 -33.11
CA SER A 232 -18.38 15.98 -33.89
C SER A 232 -19.82 16.44 -33.59
N GLU A 233 -20.61 15.61 -32.92
CA GLU A 233 -22.00 15.90 -32.55
C GLU A 233 -22.10 16.71 -31.23
N LYS A 234 -23.31 17.11 -30.85
CA LYS A 234 -23.59 17.93 -29.64
C LYS A 234 -23.31 17.22 -28.29
N ALA A 235 -22.60 16.09 -28.29
CA ALA A 235 -22.25 15.39 -27.06
C ALA A 235 -21.24 16.21 -26.23
N SER A 236 -21.23 15.99 -24.91
CA SER A 236 -20.18 16.55 -24.05
C SER A 236 -18.82 16.08 -24.55
N LYS A 237 -17.88 17.02 -24.80
CA LYS A 237 -16.51 16.69 -25.22
C LYS A 237 -15.86 15.64 -24.30
N ALA A 238 -16.12 15.72 -23.00
CA ALA A 238 -15.65 14.76 -22.01
C ALA A 238 -16.17 13.34 -22.26
N ALA A 239 -17.46 13.21 -22.60
CA ALA A 239 -18.13 11.95 -22.88
C ALA A 239 -17.58 11.28 -24.14
N SER A 240 -17.45 12.05 -25.23
CA SER A 240 -16.89 11.56 -26.49
C SER A 240 -15.43 11.14 -26.36
N VAL A 241 -14.61 11.92 -25.64
CA VAL A 241 -13.22 11.53 -25.37
C VAL A 241 -13.14 10.31 -24.45
N SER A 242 -14.10 10.13 -23.52
CA SER A 242 -14.15 8.93 -22.66
C SER A 242 -14.40 7.65 -23.47
N ALA A 243 -15.28 7.75 -24.46
CA ALA A 243 -15.55 6.67 -25.41
C ALA A 243 -14.27 6.30 -26.19
N ILE A 244 -13.57 7.30 -26.74
CA ILE A 244 -12.29 7.11 -27.43
C ILE A 244 -11.22 6.51 -26.49
N ALA A 245 -11.17 6.97 -25.24
CA ALA A 245 -10.25 6.45 -24.22
C ALA A 245 -10.49 4.95 -23.95
N GLY A 246 -11.74 4.48 -23.94
CA GLY A 246 -12.07 3.06 -23.81
C GLY A 246 -11.48 2.21 -24.94
N LEU A 247 -11.63 2.67 -26.19
CA LEU A 247 -11.03 2.02 -27.37
C LEU A 247 -9.49 2.00 -27.28
N VAL A 248 -8.87 3.17 -27.01
CA VAL A 248 -7.41 3.28 -26.90
C VAL A 248 -6.89 2.38 -25.78
N ARG A 249 -7.58 2.33 -24.63
CA ARG A 249 -7.16 1.49 -23.52
C ARG A 249 -7.19 0.00 -23.87
N MET A 250 -8.23 -0.46 -24.55
CA MET A 250 -8.26 -1.84 -25.05
C MET A 250 -7.07 -2.08 -25.98
N LEU A 251 -6.83 -1.19 -26.94
CA LEU A 251 -5.74 -1.30 -27.90
C LEU A 251 -4.37 -1.33 -27.25
N GLN A 252 -4.11 -0.51 -26.23
CA GLN A 252 -2.85 -0.49 -25.49
C GLN A 252 -2.51 -1.87 -24.89
N PHE A 253 -3.51 -2.64 -24.45
CA PHE A 253 -3.33 -3.93 -23.79
C PHE A 253 -3.61 -5.14 -24.71
N ALA A 254 -4.10 -4.90 -25.92
CA ALA A 254 -4.33 -5.91 -26.93
C ALA A 254 -3.02 -6.62 -27.31
N LYS A 255 -2.98 -7.95 -27.12
CA LYS A 255 -1.86 -8.83 -27.48
C LYS A 255 -1.99 -9.30 -28.94
N GLY A 256 -0.89 -9.31 -29.68
CA GLY A 256 -0.81 -9.87 -31.05
C GLY A 256 -0.30 -8.89 -32.10
N ASN A 257 -0.17 -9.36 -33.35
CA ASN A 257 0.25 -8.52 -34.48
C ASN A 257 -0.85 -7.51 -34.83
N ARG A 258 -0.57 -6.23 -34.60
CA ARG A 258 -1.48 -5.12 -34.94
C ARG A 258 -1.32 -4.73 -36.41
N SER A 259 -2.43 -4.62 -37.13
CA SER A 259 -2.43 -4.10 -38.51
C SER A 259 -2.01 -2.62 -38.51
N LYS A 260 -1.61 -2.10 -39.68
CA LYS A 260 -1.28 -0.68 -39.84
C LYS A 260 -2.47 0.24 -39.53
N SER A 261 -3.70 -0.19 -39.84
CA SER A 261 -4.91 0.58 -39.54
C SER A 261 -5.16 0.66 -38.04
N VAL A 262 -5.03 -0.44 -37.30
CA VAL A 262 -5.19 -0.46 -35.84
C VAL A 262 -4.15 0.42 -35.15
N GLN A 263 -2.89 0.36 -35.59
CA GLN A 263 -1.85 1.27 -35.08
C GLN A 263 -2.11 2.74 -35.40
N HIS A 264 -2.80 3.03 -36.51
CA HIS A 264 -3.17 4.40 -36.86
C HIS A 264 -4.29 4.90 -35.95
N ILE A 265 -5.34 4.10 -35.74
CA ILE A 265 -6.45 4.38 -34.82
C ILE A 265 -5.93 4.64 -33.41
N GLU A 266 -5.05 3.78 -32.89
CA GLU A 266 -4.44 3.94 -31.57
C GLU A 266 -3.73 5.30 -31.46
N ARG A 267 -2.87 5.66 -32.42
CA ARG A 267 -2.13 6.93 -32.41
C ARG A 267 -3.02 8.16 -32.53
N GLU A 268 -4.07 8.11 -33.34
CA GLU A 268 -5.01 9.22 -33.46
C GLU A 268 -5.85 9.38 -32.20
N GLY A 269 -6.37 8.28 -31.64
CA GLY A 269 -7.09 8.28 -30.38
C GLY A 269 -6.24 8.80 -29.22
N GLU A 270 -4.99 8.37 -29.11
CA GLU A 270 -4.03 8.91 -28.15
C GLU A 270 -3.83 10.42 -28.32
N SER A 271 -3.74 10.91 -29.56
CA SER A 271 -3.62 12.35 -29.83
C SER A 271 -4.86 13.13 -29.38
N VAL A 272 -6.06 12.58 -29.59
CA VAL A 272 -7.31 13.20 -29.12
C VAL A 272 -7.33 13.29 -27.60
N ILE A 273 -6.97 12.20 -26.91
CA ILE A 273 -6.89 12.16 -25.44
C ILE A 273 -5.87 13.17 -24.91
N VAL A 274 -4.67 13.22 -25.49
CA VAL A 274 -3.61 14.17 -25.10
C VAL A 274 -4.09 15.62 -25.29
N ASN A 275 -4.71 15.95 -26.42
CA ASN A 275 -5.22 17.29 -26.68
C ASN A 275 -6.32 17.66 -25.68
N TYR A 276 -7.26 16.75 -25.41
CA TYR A 276 -8.30 16.98 -24.42
C TYR A 276 -7.73 17.18 -23.01
N LEU A 277 -6.79 16.34 -22.58
CA LEU A 277 -6.14 16.45 -21.29
C LEU A 277 -5.39 17.77 -21.13
N ASN A 278 -4.69 18.23 -22.17
CA ASN A 278 -4.04 19.55 -22.19
C ASN A 278 -5.08 20.69 -22.09
N ASP A 279 -6.17 20.60 -22.84
CA ASP A 279 -7.25 21.61 -22.80
C ASP A 279 -7.90 21.69 -21.41
N VAL A 280 -8.25 20.56 -20.81
CA VAL A 280 -8.93 20.51 -19.50
C VAL A 280 -7.99 20.97 -18.39
N THR A 281 -6.73 20.55 -18.40
CA THR A 281 -5.77 21.01 -17.37
C THR A 281 -5.43 22.49 -17.51
N ALA A 282 -5.40 23.03 -18.74
CA ALA A 282 -5.25 24.47 -18.96
C ALA A 282 -6.48 25.28 -18.49
N GLN A 283 -7.68 24.72 -18.58
CA GLN A 283 -8.90 25.33 -18.02
C GLN A 283 -8.92 25.24 -16.49
N TRP A 284 -8.59 24.08 -15.95
CA TRP A 284 -8.45 23.85 -14.50
C TRP A 284 -7.52 24.88 -13.86
N ARG A 285 -6.35 25.15 -14.46
CA ARG A 285 -5.39 26.14 -13.95
C ARG A 285 -5.92 27.58 -13.95
N LYS A 286 -6.92 27.88 -14.77
CA LYS A 286 -7.50 29.23 -14.93
C LYS A 286 -8.81 29.42 -14.16
N SER A 287 -9.53 28.34 -13.85
CA SER A 287 -10.81 28.43 -13.16
C SER A 287 -10.61 28.93 -11.72
N THR A 288 -11.60 29.66 -11.23
CA THR A 288 -11.69 30.11 -9.83
C THR A 288 -12.87 29.50 -9.10
N ASP A 289 -13.71 28.72 -9.80
CA ASP A 289 -14.87 28.06 -9.24
C ASP A 289 -14.48 26.68 -8.69
N ALA A 290 -14.69 26.47 -7.38
CA ALA A 290 -14.31 25.25 -6.68
C ALA A 290 -15.05 24.01 -7.21
N GLU A 291 -16.31 24.14 -7.63
CA GLU A 291 -17.10 23.01 -8.14
C GLU A 291 -16.62 22.60 -9.54
N GLU A 292 -16.35 23.59 -10.40
CA GLU A 292 -15.77 23.38 -11.73
C GLU A 292 -14.37 22.75 -11.63
N ILE A 293 -13.52 23.28 -10.74
CA ILE A 293 -12.19 22.74 -10.46
C ILE A 293 -12.26 21.27 -10.04
N SER A 294 -13.13 20.94 -9.08
CA SER A 294 -13.28 19.56 -8.60
C SER A 294 -13.77 18.62 -9.70
N THR A 295 -14.66 19.10 -10.57
CA THR A 295 -15.21 18.30 -11.68
C THR A 295 -14.13 18.05 -12.73
N MET A 296 -13.39 19.09 -13.16
CA MET A 296 -12.28 18.96 -14.10
C MET A 296 -11.17 18.07 -13.57
N GLN A 297 -10.83 18.17 -12.28
CA GLN A 297 -9.87 17.29 -11.62
C GLN A 297 -10.34 15.83 -11.66
N ASP A 298 -11.56 15.53 -11.22
CA ASP A 298 -12.08 14.16 -11.19
C ASP A 298 -12.08 13.52 -12.59
N VAL A 299 -12.44 14.28 -13.63
CA VAL A 299 -12.38 13.82 -15.02
C VAL A 299 -10.94 13.56 -15.46
N THR A 300 -10.02 14.48 -15.14
CA THR A 300 -8.60 14.37 -15.47
C THR A 300 -7.96 13.17 -14.78
N LEU A 301 -8.20 12.98 -13.47
CA LEU A 301 -7.72 11.86 -12.68
C LEU A 301 -8.17 10.52 -13.28
N PHE A 302 -9.47 10.41 -13.60
CA PHE A 302 -10.01 9.22 -14.23
C PHE A 302 -9.31 8.92 -15.56
N MET A 303 -9.35 9.86 -16.52
CA MET A 303 -8.76 9.66 -17.85
C MET A 303 -7.26 9.35 -17.79
N ALA A 304 -6.51 10.11 -16.97
CA ALA A 304 -5.09 9.93 -16.78
C ALA A 304 -4.78 8.54 -16.20
N SER A 305 -5.50 8.11 -15.16
CA SER A 305 -5.31 6.80 -14.53
C SER A 305 -5.49 5.64 -15.51
N GLN A 306 -6.41 5.77 -16.48
CA GLN A 306 -6.69 4.70 -17.43
C GLN A 306 -5.68 4.67 -18.58
N CYS A 307 -5.32 5.83 -19.15
CA CYS A 307 -4.62 5.89 -20.44
C CYS A 307 -3.11 6.23 -20.35
N ILE A 308 -2.68 7.05 -19.37
CA ILE A 308 -1.28 7.50 -19.28
C ILE A 308 -0.30 6.35 -18.94
N PRO A 309 -0.62 5.39 -18.06
CA PRO A 309 0.32 4.33 -17.70
C PRO A 309 0.88 3.54 -18.88
N ALA A 310 0.09 3.37 -19.93
CA ALA A 310 0.47 2.65 -21.15
C ALA A 310 0.67 3.57 -22.38
N MET A 311 0.59 4.90 -22.20
CA MET A 311 0.79 5.88 -23.25
C MET A 311 2.24 5.81 -23.78
N PRO A 312 2.46 5.78 -25.10
CA PRO A 312 3.79 5.78 -25.68
C PRO A 312 4.50 7.11 -25.46
N GLN A 313 5.83 7.07 -25.51
CA GLN A 313 6.68 8.24 -25.24
C GLN A 313 6.34 9.46 -26.11
N LYS A 314 5.90 9.24 -27.36
CA LYS A 314 5.48 10.33 -28.25
C LYS A 314 4.26 11.08 -27.71
N GLY A 315 3.27 10.37 -27.19
CA GLY A 315 2.08 10.97 -26.57
C GLY A 315 2.43 11.67 -25.26
N LEU A 316 3.26 11.05 -24.41
CA LEU A 316 3.73 11.64 -23.15
C LEU A 316 4.53 12.93 -23.37
N ASN A 317 5.32 13.02 -24.44
CA ASN A 317 6.06 14.24 -24.80
C ASN A 317 5.15 15.37 -25.31
N ALA A 318 3.92 15.06 -25.73
CA ALA A 318 2.94 16.03 -26.22
C ALA A 318 2.01 16.55 -25.11
N LEU A 319 2.03 15.94 -23.92
CA LEU A 319 1.34 16.43 -22.73
C LEU A 319 2.06 17.66 -22.15
N ASP A 320 1.29 18.60 -21.61
CA ASP A 320 1.82 19.60 -20.69
C ASP A 320 2.12 18.95 -19.34
N ASN A 321 3.28 18.32 -19.24
CA ASN A 321 3.68 17.53 -18.07
C ASN A 321 3.72 18.34 -16.77
N GLU A 322 3.99 19.66 -16.83
CA GLU A 322 3.97 20.52 -15.64
C GLU A 322 2.55 20.62 -15.07
N THR A 323 1.62 21.13 -15.90
CA THR A 323 0.24 21.36 -15.45
C THR A 323 -0.47 20.04 -15.15
N MET A 324 -0.18 18.98 -15.92
CA MET A 324 -0.71 17.65 -15.68
C MET A 324 -0.22 17.08 -14.34
N LEU A 325 1.08 17.13 -14.05
CA LEU A 325 1.62 16.61 -12.80
C LEU A 325 1.02 17.34 -11.60
N GLN A 326 0.92 18.68 -11.67
CA GLN A 326 0.26 19.50 -10.65
C GLN A 326 -1.20 19.07 -10.46
N CYS A 327 -1.99 18.98 -11.54
CA CYS A 327 -3.40 18.59 -11.45
C CYS A 327 -3.59 17.19 -10.82
N LEU A 328 -2.73 16.23 -11.16
CA LEU A 328 -2.84 14.86 -10.65
C LEU A 328 -2.41 14.74 -9.18
N ILE A 329 -1.35 15.44 -8.77
CA ILE A 329 -0.92 15.47 -7.35
C ILE A 329 -1.97 16.17 -6.50
N ASP A 330 -2.51 17.30 -6.99
CA ASP A 330 -3.56 18.05 -6.30
C ASP A 330 -4.80 17.19 -6.17
N GLY A 331 -5.24 16.58 -7.26
CA GLY A 331 -6.41 15.70 -7.24
C GLY A 331 -6.22 14.47 -6.34
N LEU A 332 -5.04 13.85 -6.32
CA LEU A 332 -4.71 12.71 -5.45
C LEU A 332 -4.77 13.08 -3.96
N ILE A 333 -4.28 14.28 -3.62
CA ILE A 333 -4.23 14.75 -2.24
C ILE A 333 -5.58 15.31 -1.80
N THR A 334 -6.23 16.15 -2.62
CA THR A 334 -7.38 16.96 -2.19
C THR A 334 -8.75 16.39 -2.56
N SER A 335 -8.87 15.47 -3.53
CA SER A 335 -10.19 14.99 -3.96
C SER A 335 -10.88 14.19 -2.87
N LYS A 336 -12.18 14.46 -2.67
CA LYS A 336 -13.06 13.74 -1.74
C LYS A 336 -13.18 12.24 -2.02
N ASN A 337 -12.84 11.83 -3.24
CA ASN A 337 -12.88 10.43 -3.67
C ASN A 337 -11.52 9.72 -3.56
N THR A 338 -10.51 10.40 -3.01
CA THR A 338 -9.13 9.90 -2.84
C THR A 338 -8.70 10.04 -1.37
N TRP A 339 -7.73 10.89 -1.06
CA TRP A 339 -7.25 11.10 0.31
C TRP A 339 -7.82 12.34 0.99
N ALA A 340 -8.61 13.17 0.31
CA ALA A 340 -9.37 14.27 0.92
C ALA A 340 -8.58 15.13 1.94
N ASN A 341 -7.32 15.44 1.66
CA ASN A 341 -6.38 16.16 2.53
C ASN A 341 -6.15 15.50 3.91
N GLY A 342 -6.42 14.21 4.06
CA GLY A 342 -6.37 13.52 5.34
C GLY A 342 -7.45 13.98 6.33
N SER A 343 -8.45 14.76 5.87
CA SER A 343 -9.42 15.40 6.76
C SER A 343 -10.22 14.41 7.61
N PHE A 344 -10.36 13.17 7.13
CA PHE A 344 -11.06 12.12 7.85
C PHE A 344 -10.28 11.58 9.05
N PHE A 345 -8.96 11.80 9.17
CA PHE A 345 -8.18 11.35 10.32
C PHE A 345 -8.22 12.30 11.51
N ARG A 346 -8.49 13.60 11.29
CA ARG A 346 -8.35 14.63 12.33
C ARG A 346 -9.30 14.42 13.52
N ASN A 347 -10.52 13.95 13.29
CA ASN A 347 -11.52 13.70 14.34
C ASN A 347 -12.41 12.52 13.95
N ILE A 348 -11.90 11.30 14.02
CA ILE A 348 -12.68 10.10 13.73
C ILE A 348 -13.65 9.84 14.90
N PRO A 349 -14.98 9.88 14.70
CA PRO A 349 -15.91 9.49 15.75
C PRO A 349 -15.99 7.96 15.80
N TRP A 350 -15.14 7.34 16.62
CA TRP A 350 -14.88 5.89 16.64
C TRP A 350 -16.10 5.01 16.95
N GLU A 351 -17.17 5.57 17.52
CA GLU A 351 -18.41 4.84 17.82
C GLU A 351 -19.53 5.10 16.79
N SER A 352 -19.29 5.95 15.79
CA SER A 352 -20.32 6.39 14.85
C SER A 352 -20.48 5.43 13.67
N GLN A 353 -21.67 4.85 13.54
CA GLN A 353 -22.05 4.06 12.36
C GLN A 353 -21.95 4.87 11.05
N SER A 354 -22.26 6.17 11.09
CA SER A 354 -22.15 7.05 9.93
C SER A 354 -20.71 7.25 9.46
N ALA A 355 -19.73 7.27 10.38
CA ALA A 355 -18.33 7.36 10.01
C ALA A 355 -17.80 6.06 9.39
N LEU A 356 -18.28 4.91 9.90
CA LEU A 356 -18.00 3.63 9.29
C LEU A 356 -18.55 3.56 7.86
N GLU A 357 -19.80 3.94 7.65
CA GLU A 357 -20.44 3.97 6.32
C GLU A 357 -19.70 4.92 5.37
N ALA A 358 -19.25 6.09 5.84
CA ALA A 358 -18.47 7.03 5.03
C ALA A 358 -17.11 6.43 4.60
N LEU A 359 -16.42 5.72 5.49
CA LEU A 359 -15.15 5.05 5.17
C LEU A 359 -15.36 3.84 4.24
N GLU A 360 -16.38 3.03 4.48
CA GLU A 360 -16.74 1.90 3.61
C GLU A 360 -17.14 2.41 2.23
N HIS A 361 -17.89 3.51 2.14
CA HIS A 361 -18.21 4.16 0.88
C HIS A 361 -16.96 4.69 0.16
N LEU A 362 -16.01 5.29 0.89
CA LEU A 362 -14.74 5.75 0.33
C LEU A 362 -13.92 4.59 -0.25
N THR A 363 -13.70 3.51 0.52
CA THR A 363 -12.88 2.37 0.08
C THR A 363 -13.58 1.53 -0.99
N ALA A 364 -14.92 1.50 -1.00
CA ALA A 364 -15.70 0.87 -2.06
C ALA A 364 -15.73 1.71 -3.34
N ASN A 365 -15.51 3.03 -3.26
CA ASN A 365 -15.54 3.95 -4.38
C ASN A 365 -14.54 3.53 -5.47
N GLU A 366 -14.98 3.60 -6.71
CA GLU A 366 -14.19 3.16 -7.86
C GLU A 366 -12.96 4.06 -8.10
N LYS A 367 -13.08 5.36 -7.83
CA LYS A 367 -11.96 6.31 -7.91
C LYS A 367 -10.87 5.99 -6.88
N PHE A 368 -11.25 5.54 -5.68
CA PHE A 368 -10.31 5.10 -4.66
C PHE A 368 -9.56 3.84 -5.12
N LYS A 369 -10.28 2.88 -5.72
CA LYS A 369 -9.69 1.65 -6.30
C LYS A 369 -8.72 1.96 -7.45
N ASP A 370 -8.90 3.07 -8.15
CA ASP A 370 -8.04 3.52 -9.25
C ASP A 370 -6.78 4.30 -8.78
N ILE A 371 -6.61 4.60 -7.49
CA ILE A 371 -5.42 5.32 -6.96
C ILE A 371 -4.11 4.66 -7.41
N GLY A 372 -4.02 3.33 -7.39
CA GLY A 372 -2.81 2.64 -7.83
C GLY A 372 -2.50 2.79 -9.33
N ARG A 373 -3.51 3.07 -10.18
CA ARG A 373 -3.30 3.40 -11.60
C ARG A 373 -2.92 4.87 -11.77
N LEU A 374 -3.54 5.75 -10.98
CA LEU A 374 -3.22 7.17 -10.92
C LEU A 374 -1.77 7.42 -10.49
N CYS A 375 -1.28 6.76 -9.44
CA CYS A 375 0.12 6.88 -9.01
C CYS A 375 1.11 6.39 -10.09
N ARG A 376 0.74 5.37 -10.88
CA ARG A 376 1.51 4.94 -12.06
C ARG A 376 1.49 5.97 -13.18
N ALA A 377 0.36 6.64 -13.41
CA ALA A 377 0.28 7.74 -14.38
C ALA A 377 1.21 8.89 -13.98
N ILE A 378 1.19 9.28 -12.70
CA ILE A 378 2.12 10.27 -12.13
C ILE A 378 3.58 9.84 -12.35
N GLY A 379 3.92 8.58 -12.03
CA GLY A 379 5.26 8.03 -12.24
C GLY A 379 5.72 8.09 -13.71
N ARG A 380 4.83 7.80 -14.67
CA ARG A 380 5.15 7.90 -16.12
C ARG A 380 5.40 9.33 -16.58
N ILE A 381 4.68 10.31 -16.01
CA ILE A 381 4.91 11.73 -16.28
C ILE A 381 6.27 12.17 -15.72
N ILE A 382 6.61 11.75 -14.49
CA ILE A 382 7.91 12.01 -13.87
C ILE A 382 9.05 11.43 -14.71
N ASP A 383 8.98 10.14 -15.08
CA ASP A 383 9.98 9.49 -15.93
C ASP A 383 10.18 10.24 -17.26
N THR A 384 9.08 10.58 -17.94
CA THR A 384 9.14 11.36 -19.18
C THR A 384 9.79 12.73 -18.98
N SER A 385 9.44 13.41 -17.89
CA SER A 385 9.95 14.74 -17.55
C SER A 385 11.46 14.72 -17.28
N LEU A 386 11.94 13.69 -16.57
CA LEU A 386 13.38 13.45 -16.34
C LEU A 386 14.10 13.15 -17.67
N GLN A 387 13.52 12.34 -18.55
CA GLN A 387 14.10 12.10 -19.88
C GLN A 387 14.20 13.38 -20.73
N VAL A 388 13.20 14.26 -20.64
CA VAL A 388 13.22 15.58 -21.31
C VAL A 388 14.31 16.46 -20.69
N GLN A 389 14.48 16.46 -19.37
CA GLN A 389 15.56 17.18 -18.69
C GLN A 389 16.94 16.70 -19.17
N VAL A 390 17.18 15.39 -19.22
CA VAL A 390 18.46 14.82 -19.70
C VAL A 390 18.76 15.29 -21.13
N LYS A 391 17.75 15.27 -22.02
CA LYS A 391 17.92 15.65 -23.43
C LYS A 391 18.10 17.15 -23.65
N THR A 392 17.35 17.97 -22.92
CA THR A 392 17.28 19.43 -23.14
C THR A 392 18.18 20.23 -22.22
N LYS A 393 18.64 19.64 -21.10
CA LYS A 393 19.34 20.31 -19.99
C LYS A 393 18.57 21.50 -19.38
N SER A 394 17.24 21.53 -19.56
CA SER A 394 16.38 22.54 -18.93
C SER A 394 16.20 22.24 -17.44
N ALA A 395 16.23 23.25 -16.59
CA ALA A 395 15.95 23.10 -15.15
C ALA A 395 14.45 22.94 -14.85
N LYS A 396 13.58 23.37 -15.78
CA LYS A 396 12.13 23.42 -15.58
C LYS A 396 11.50 22.07 -15.14
N PRO A 397 11.88 20.91 -15.73
CA PRO A 397 11.37 19.63 -15.24
C PRO A 397 11.74 19.29 -13.80
N ALA A 398 12.96 19.59 -13.38
CA ALA A 398 13.35 19.37 -11.99
C ALA A 398 12.50 20.23 -11.05
N GLU A 399 12.27 21.50 -11.38
CA GLU A 399 11.50 22.43 -10.54
C GLU A 399 10.07 21.92 -10.23
N TYR A 400 9.32 21.49 -11.24
CA TYR A 400 7.95 21.00 -10.99
C TYR A 400 7.90 19.59 -10.40
N ILE A 401 8.92 18.75 -10.63
CA ILE A 401 9.03 17.45 -9.93
C ILE A 401 9.32 17.69 -8.45
N THR A 402 10.23 18.61 -8.11
CA THR A 402 10.49 19.01 -6.72
C THR A 402 9.21 19.52 -6.06
N GLN A 403 8.48 20.44 -6.70
CA GLN A 403 7.20 20.94 -6.16
C GLN A 403 6.17 19.82 -5.93
N ALA A 404 6.08 18.85 -6.84
CA ALA A 404 5.18 17.71 -6.68
C ALA A 404 5.54 16.88 -5.45
N VAL A 405 6.82 16.62 -5.22
CA VAL A 405 7.28 15.86 -4.06
C VAL A 405 7.18 16.66 -2.77
N GLU A 406 7.51 17.95 -2.76
CA GLU A 406 7.31 18.85 -1.61
C GLU A 406 5.85 18.83 -1.13
N ARG A 407 4.88 18.80 -2.05
CA ARG A 407 3.45 18.68 -1.71
C ARG A 407 3.11 17.33 -1.09
N LEU A 408 3.71 16.24 -1.56
CA LEU A 408 3.59 14.92 -0.94
C LEU A 408 4.22 14.91 0.46
N THR A 409 5.38 15.52 0.64
CA THR A 409 6.03 15.68 1.95
C THR A 409 5.12 16.44 2.91
N ALA A 410 4.57 17.59 2.50
CA ALA A 410 3.65 18.38 3.30
C ALA A 410 2.38 17.58 3.68
N PHE A 411 1.81 16.82 2.73
CA PHE A 411 0.69 15.94 3.01
C PHE A 411 1.05 14.84 4.02
N SER A 412 2.20 14.17 3.86
CA SER A 412 2.64 13.12 4.79
C SER A 412 2.85 13.67 6.21
N TYR A 413 3.35 14.90 6.34
CA TYR A 413 3.52 15.55 7.64
C TYR A 413 2.18 15.89 8.28
N ASN A 414 1.23 16.45 7.52
CA ASN A 414 -0.13 16.70 8.01
C ASN A 414 -0.81 15.40 8.45
N LEU A 415 -0.64 14.33 7.68
CA LEU A 415 -1.16 13.00 7.99
C LEU A 415 -0.59 12.47 9.32
N TYR A 416 0.73 12.60 9.50
CA TYR A 416 1.41 12.25 10.75
C TYR A 416 0.85 13.04 11.94
N VAL A 417 0.69 14.37 11.79
CA VAL A 417 0.18 15.23 12.87
C VAL A 417 -1.29 14.92 13.19
N ASP A 418 -2.15 14.77 12.18
CA ASP A 418 -3.57 14.48 12.38
C ASP A 418 -3.76 13.09 13.00
N TRP A 419 -2.97 12.09 12.60
CA TRP A 419 -3.00 10.76 13.21
C TRP A 419 -2.47 10.77 14.65
N ASP A 420 -1.37 11.48 14.92
CA ASP A 420 -0.85 11.66 16.27
C ASP A 420 -1.91 12.29 17.20
N GLN A 421 -2.63 13.30 16.72
CA GLN A 421 -3.73 13.91 17.48
C GLN A 421 -4.89 12.94 17.70
N CYS A 422 -5.24 12.15 16.68
CA CYS A 422 -6.32 11.17 16.78
C CYS A 422 -6.03 10.07 17.82
N THR A 423 -4.79 9.58 17.90
CA THR A 423 -4.42 8.55 18.89
C THR A 423 -4.43 9.05 20.34
N ARG A 424 -4.46 10.37 20.56
CA ARG A 424 -4.58 10.99 21.89
C ARG A 424 -6.03 11.13 22.37
N GLN A 425 -7.00 10.86 21.51
CA GLN A 425 -8.41 11.01 21.84
C GLN A 425 -8.85 9.94 22.87
N PRO A 426 -9.71 10.28 23.84
CA PRO A 426 -10.10 9.36 24.91
C PRO A 426 -10.91 8.14 24.41
N ASP A 427 -11.54 8.28 23.25
CA ASP A 427 -12.35 7.27 22.56
C ASP A 427 -11.54 6.45 21.53
N TYR A 428 -10.23 6.69 21.41
CA TYR A 428 -9.36 5.90 20.55
C TYR A 428 -9.40 4.42 20.97
N PRO A 429 -9.66 3.48 20.04
CA PRO A 429 -9.77 2.07 20.38
C PRO A 429 -8.41 1.54 20.84
N THR A 430 -8.29 1.19 22.13
CA THR A 430 -7.19 0.33 22.58
C THR A 430 -7.31 -1.00 21.86
N PRO A 431 -6.28 -1.45 21.11
CA PRO A 431 -6.31 -2.76 20.47
C PRO A 431 -6.58 -3.82 21.56
N PRO A 432 -7.60 -4.70 21.38
CA PRO A 432 -7.92 -5.69 22.39
C PRO A 432 -6.70 -6.61 22.58
N ALA A 433 -6.26 -6.76 23.82
CA ALA A 433 -5.11 -7.60 24.21
C ALA A 433 -5.26 -9.08 23.77
N SER A 434 -6.43 -9.50 23.29
CA SER A 434 -6.78 -10.85 22.83
C SER A 434 -6.68 -11.09 21.32
N ALA A 435 -6.38 -10.07 20.48
CA ALA A 435 -6.25 -10.26 19.03
C ALA A 435 -5.03 -11.11 18.61
N ALA A 436 -4.11 -11.38 19.55
CA ALA A 436 -2.95 -12.23 19.34
C ALA A 436 -3.21 -13.74 19.58
N SER A 437 -4.41 -14.17 19.99
CA SER A 437 -4.61 -15.56 20.47
C SER A 437 -5.91 -16.27 20.07
N THR A 438 -6.62 -15.87 19.02
CA THR A 438 -7.79 -16.64 18.56
C THR A 438 -7.74 -16.99 17.06
N ASP A 439 -7.48 -18.27 16.78
CA ASP A 439 -7.37 -18.89 15.44
C ASP A 439 -8.69 -18.94 14.63
N LYS A 440 -9.70 -18.13 14.99
CA LYS A 440 -10.94 -18.01 14.21
C LYS A 440 -11.38 -16.55 14.15
N PRO A 441 -11.34 -15.90 12.97
CA PRO A 441 -11.91 -14.57 12.81
C PRO A 441 -13.42 -14.66 13.07
N GLU A 442 -13.91 -13.87 14.03
CA GLU A 442 -15.34 -13.64 14.19
C GLU A 442 -15.94 -13.07 12.89
N PRO A 443 -17.21 -13.38 12.56
CA PRO A 443 -17.90 -12.80 11.41
C PRO A 443 -17.83 -11.28 11.45
N ALA A 444 -17.53 -10.63 10.30
CA ALA A 444 -17.29 -9.19 10.24
C ALA A 444 -18.46 -8.32 10.76
N ALA A 445 -19.68 -8.86 10.77
CA ALA A 445 -20.89 -8.17 11.25
C ALA A 445 -20.99 -8.09 12.78
N ASP A 446 -20.34 -8.99 13.52
CA ASP A 446 -20.41 -9.06 14.99
C ASP A 446 -19.31 -8.24 15.68
N ARG A 447 -18.36 -7.69 14.90
CA ARG A 447 -17.27 -6.85 15.40
C ARG A 447 -17.78 -5.45 15.77
N PRO A 448 -17.29 -4.86 16.88
CA PRO A 448 -17.71 -3.53 17.31
C PRO A 448 -17.32 -2.47 16.26
N VAL A 449 -18.13 -1.40 16.17
CA VAL A 449 -17.99 -0.34 15.15
C VAL A 449 -16.59 0.26 15.15
N ASN A 450 -16.02 0.51 16.33
CA ASN A 450 -14.66 1.06 16.47
C ASN A 450 -13.57 0.17 15.85
N ALA A 451 -13.66 -1.15 15.99
CA ALA A 451 -12.71 -2.10 15.39
C ALA A 451 -12.83 -2.12 13.86
N ARG A 452 -14.05 -2.00 13.33
CA ARG A 452 -14.28 -1.93 11.88
C ARG A 452 -13.80 -0.60 11.29
N ILE A 453 -14.03 0.52 11.99
CA ILE A 453 -13.48 1.83 11.60
C ILE A 453 -11.95 1.76 11.57
N HIS A 454 -11.34 1.19 12.61
CA HIS A 454 -9.88 1.00 12.67
C HIS A 454 -9.36 0.18 11.48
N GLU A 455 -10.02 -0.92 11.10
CA GLU A 455 -9.65 -1.70 9.92
C GLU A 455 -9.73 -0.88 8.61
N GLN A 456 -10.81 -0.09 8.42
CA GLN A 456 -10.95 0.75 7.23
C GLN A 456 -9.89 1.86 7.17
N VAL A 457 -9.59 2.50 8.31
CA VAL A 457 -8.51 3.49 8.45
C VAL A 457 -7.17 2.90 8.00
N TRP A 458 -6.84 1.68 8.44
CA TRP A 458 -5.62 1.00 8.00
C TRP A 458 -5.62 0.60 6.53
N ASN A 459 -6.76 0.28 5.94
CA ASN A 459 -6.87 0.06 4.50
C ASN A 459 -6.58 1.34 3.70
N VAL A 460 -6.99 2.49 4.23
CA VAL A 460 -6.64 3.79 3.63
C VAL A 460 -5.15 4.07 3.77
N PHE A 461 -4.56 3.87 4.96
CA PHE A 461 -3.11 4.02 5.18
C PHE A 461 -2.26 3.12 4.27
N LYS A 462 -2.66 1.85 4.07
CA LYS A 462 -2.01 0.95 3.11
C LYS A 462 -2.01 1.53 1.69
N THR A 463 -3.13 2.11 1.28
CA THR A 463 -3.28 2.73 -0.05
C THR A 463 -2.42 3.99 -0.16
N VAL A 464 -2.33 4.81 0.89
CA VAL A 464 -1.41 5.97 0.96
C VAL A 464 0.04 5.52 0.82
N LEU A 465 0.48 4.56 1.64
CA LEU A 465 1.86 4.05 1.62
C LEU A 465 2.23 3.47 0.25
N PHE A 466 1.33 2.69 -0.36
CA PHE A 466 1.52 2.17 -1.72
C PHE A 466 1.62 3.28 -2.77
N GLY A 467 0.73 4.28 -2.70
CA GLY A 467 0.71 5.41 -3.63
C GLY A 467 1.98 6.26 -3.54
N PHE A 468 2.40 6.61 -2.32
CA PHE A 468 3.67 7.30 -2.05
C PHE A 468 4.86 6.51 -2.59
N THR A 469 4.96 5.23 -2.23
CA THR A 469 6.06 4.36 -2.69
C THR A 469 6.14 4.32 -4.21
N THR A 470 4.99 4.20 -4.90
CA THR A 470 4.94 4.16 -6.37
C THR A 470 5.45 5.46 -7.01
N ILE A 471 5.07 6.62 -6.46
CA ILE A 471 5.48 7.93 -7.00
C ILE A 471 6.95 8.19 -6.70
N LEU A 472 7.39 7.96 -5.47
CA LEU A 472 8.77 8.23 -5.05
C LEU A 472 9.77 7.26 -5.70
N LEU A 473 9.37 6.01 -5.94
CA LEU A 473 10.16 5.03 -6.71
C LEU A 473 10.41 5.53 -8.14
N ALA A 474 9.41 6.15 -8.77
CA ALA A 474 9.53 6.71 -10.11
C ALA A 474 10.57 7.85 -10.18
N VAL A 475 10.74 8.61 -9.10
CA VAL A 475 11.78 9.64 -9.00
C VAL A 475 13.13 9.03 -8.68
N ALA A 476 13.20 8.09 -7.74
CA ALA A 476 14.46 7.60 -7.18
C ALA A 476 15.13 6.52 -8.01
N VAL A 477 14.38 5.47 -8.38
CA VAL A 477 14.94 4.20 -8.89
C VAL A 477 14.61 3.98 -10.36
N ASP A 478 13.35 4.21 -10.76
CA ASP A 478 12.92 3.91 -12.13
C ASP A 478 13.39 4.97 -13.15
N ALA A 479 13.95 6.09 -12.67
CA ALA A 479 14.56 7.10 -13.51
C ALA A 479 15.64 6.48 -14.41
N VAL A 480 15.69 6.89 -15.67
CA VAL A 480 16.60 6.31 -16.68
C VAL A 480 18.06 6.32 -16.19
N GLY A 481 18.65 5.13 -16.07
CA GLY A 481 20.02 4.96 -15.60
C GLY A 481 20.22 5.12 -14.08
N GLY A 482 19.15 5.18 -13.29
CA GLY A 482 19.21 5.39 -11.84
C GLY A 482 19.67 6.80 -11.45
N THR A 483 19.60 7.77 -12.37
CA THR A 483 20.15 9.12 -12.18
C THR A 483 19.10 10.13 -11.70
N GLY A 484 17.95 9.69 -11.22
CA GLY A 484 16.86 10.60 -10.80
C GLY A 484 17.34 11.68 -9.82
N PHE A 485 18.09 11.28 -8.79
CA PHE A 485 18.68 12.21 -7.83
C PHE A 485 19.79 13.11 -8.39
N VAL A 486 20.46 12.71 -9.47
CA VAL A 486 21.42 13.60 -10.17
C VAL A 486 20.69 14.79 -10.78
N HIS A 487 19.44 14.59 -11.21
CA HIS A 487 18.63 15.60 -11.88
C HIS A 487 17.76 16.40 -10.92
N VAL A 488 17.36 15.80 -9.81
CA VAL A 488 16.49 16.40 -8.79
C VAL A 488 17.03 16.09 -7.37
N PRO A 489 18.20 16.64 -6.99
CA PRO A 489 18.91 16.23 -5.77
C PRO A 489 18.17 16.58 -4.47
N SER A 490 17.40 17.67 -4.45
CA SER A 490 16.65 18.10 -3.25
C SER A 490 15.62 17.07 -2.79
N VAL A 491 15.07 16.29 -3.73
CA VAL A 491 14.01 15.31 -3.46
C VAL A 491 14.48 14.14 -2.58
N ALA A 492 15.78 13.85 -2.51
CA ALA A 492 16.28 12.77 -1.67
C ALA A 492 15.93 12.99 -0.18
N GLN A 493 16.03 14.23 0.31
CA GLN A 493 15.62 14.57 1.69
C GLN A 493 14.11 14.41 1.86
N ASP A 494 13.33 14.91 0.91
CA ASP A 494 11.87 14.84 0.94
C ASP A 494 11.34 13.40 0.98
N ILE A 495 11.99 12.48 0.26
CA ILE A 495 11.67 11.05 0.31
C ILE A 495 11.89 10.49 1.71
N VAL A 496 13.05 10.77 2.31
CA VAL A 496 13.38 10.29 3.67
C VAL A 496 12.40 10.86 4.69
N VAL A 497 12.08 12.15 4.61
CA VAL A 497 11.10 12.80 5.50
C VAL A 497 9.70 12.21 5.30
N SER A 498 9.28 12.01 4.04
CA SER A 498 7.97 11.41 3.75
C SER A 498 7.84 10.01 4.33
N PHE A 499 8.86 9.17 4.20
CA PHE A 499 8.86 7.83 4.80
C PHE A 499 8.98 7.86 6.32
N ALA A 500 9.72 8.80 6.90
CA ALA A 500 9.73 9.00 8.35
C ALA A 500 8.32 9.35 8.89
N ASN A 501 7.60 10.24 8.20
CA ASN A 501 6.24 10.63 8.56
C ASN A 501 5.25 9.47 8.43
N LEU A 502 5.48 8.54 7.50
CA LEU A 502 4.65 7.36 7.29
C LEU A 502 5.13 6.11 8.06
N ASN A 503 6.20 6.21 8.86
CA ASN A 503 6.83 5.04 9.48
C ASN A 503 5.90 4.32 10.47
N PHE A 504 4.94 5.03 11.07
CA PHE A 504 3.90 4.41 11.91
C PHE A 504 3.04 3.40 11.15
N ILE A 505 2.92 3.53 9.82
CA ILE A 505 2.20 2.60 8.96
C ILE A 505 3.04 1.34 8.74
N THR A 506 4.32 1.49 8.41
CA THR A 506 5.22 0.35 8.19
C THR A 506 5.47 -0.43 9.48
N ASP A 507 5.56 0.25 10.62
CA ASP A 507 5.66 -0.37 11.94
C ASP A 507 4.40 -1.20 12.26
N HIS A 508 3.21 -0.65 12.01
CA HIS A 508 1.95 -1.37 12.25
C HIS A 508 1.74 -2.59 11.34
N LEU A 509 2.10 -2.48 10.06
CA LEU A 509 1.90 -3.56 9.09
C LEU A 509 2.91 -4.70 9.25
N GLY A 510 4.04 -4.45 9.92
CA GLY A 510 5.18 -5.34 9.99
C GLY A 510 5.91 -5.40 8.65
N VAL A 511 7.20 -5.07 8.65
CA VAL A 511 8.06 -5.06 7.44
C VAL A 511 8.49 -6.48 7.04
N ALA A 512 7.56 -7.44 7.04
CA ALA A 512 7.84 -8.81 6.62
C ALA A 512 7.91 -8.87 5.09
N ASN A 513 9.14 -8.81 4.53
CA ASN A 513 9.61 -9.22 3.19
C ASN A 513 8.85 -8.79 1.90
N ASP A 514 7.67 -8.15 1.99
CA ASP A 514 6.78 -7.95 0.83
C ASP A 514 6.80 -6.50 0.28
N PHE A 515 7.53 -5.57 0.91
CA PHE A 515 7.60 -4.15 0.52
C PHE A 515 8.96 -3.73 -0.07
N GLN A 516 9.53 -4.56 -0.95
CA GLN A 516 10.86 -4.32 -1.56
C GLN A 516 10.99 -2.96 -2.24
N ALA A 517 9.93 -2.46 -2.89
CA ALA A 517 9.94 -1.15 -3.55
C ALA A 517 10.20 0.01 -2.57
N TYR A 518 9.62 -0.06 -1.36
CA TYR A 518 9.85 0.93 -0.30
C TYR A 518 11.31 0.89 0.16
N GLN A 519 11.82 -0.30 0.47
CA GLN A 519 13.20 -0.48 0.92
C GLN A 519 14.22 -0.01 -0.12
N ASN A 520 14.00 -0.35 -1.40
CA ASN A 520 14.85 0.09 -2.50
C ASN A 520 14.85 1.62 -2.65
N THR A 521 13.66 2.25 -2.55
CA THR A 521 13.52 3.70 -2.66
C THR A 521 14.23 4.42 -1.52
N LEU A 522 14.02 3.96 -0.28
CA LEU A 522 14.66 4.53 0.90
C LEU A 522 16.18 4.33 0.85
N ALA A 523 16.66 3.13 0.52
CA ALA A 523 18.08 2.84 0.39
C ALA A 523 18.73 3.73 -0.68
N ALA A 524 18.09 3.90 -1.85
CA ALA A 524 18.60 4.77 -2.90
C ALA A 524 18.73 6.24 -2.44
N ALA A 525 17.71 6.76 -1.74
CA ALA A 525 17.74 8.13 -1.21
C ALA A 525 18.85 8.31 -0.15
N VAL A 526 18.98 7.36 0.78
CA VAL A 526 20.03 7.39 1.82
C VAL A 526 21.42 7.27 1.21
N THR A 527 21.64 6.34 0.26
CA THR A 527 22.92 6.20 -0.45
C THR A 527 23.30 7.48 -1.19
N PHE A 528 22.33 8.16 -1.82
CA PHE A 528 22.58 9.44 -2.47
C PHE A 528 22.97 10.54 -1.46
N LEU A 529 22.30 10.62 -0.31
CA LEU A 529 22.62 11.59 0.75
C LEU A 529 23.99 11.36 1.40
N LYS A 530 24.53 10.13 1.34
CA LYS A 530 25.88 9.78 1.82
C LYS A 530 27.01 10.25 0.89
N THR A 531 26.71 10.77 -0.30
CA THR A 531 27.74 11.29 -1.22
C THR A 531 28.32 12.62 -0.74
N ASP A 532 29.60 12.88 -1.01
CA ASP A 532 30.32 14.07 -0.53
C ASP A 532 29.60 15.40 -0.83
N ASP A 533 28.98 15.51 -2.01
CA ASP A 533 28.23 16.71 -2.43
C ASP A 533 26.94 16.94 -1.64
N GLN A 534 26.42 15.91 -0.95
CA GLN A 534 25.13 15.92 -0.26
C GLN A 534 25.25 15.84 1.26
N VAL A 535 26.45 15.73 1.82
CA VAL A 535 26.67 15.64 3.28
C VAL A 535 26.07 16.83 4.03
N GLN A 536 26.11 18.04 3.47
CA GLN A 536 25.49 19.21 4.10
C GLN A 536 23.96 19.09 4.15
N ASN A 537 23.36 18.52 3.11
CA ASN A 537 21.94 18.26 3.04
C ASN A 537 21.54 17.20 4.07
N LEU A 538 22.31 16.12 4.19
CA LEU A 538 22.11 15.13 5.25
C LEU A 538 22.20 15.76 6.65
N ASN A 539 23.18 16.62 6.89
CA ASN A 539 23.32 17.33 8.16
C ASN A 539 22.13 18.23 8.48
N ASN A 540 21.58 18.97 7.50
CA ASN A 540 20.40 19.80 7.69
C ASN A 540 19.17 18.94 8.00
N LEU A 541 18.98 17.83 7.26
CA LEU A 541 17.91 16.88 7.49
C LEU A 541 17.92 16.33 8.92
N MET A 542 19.09 15.85 9.38
CA MET A 542 19.23 15.29 10.73
C MET A 542 19.03 16.36 11.80
N ARG A 543 19.58 17.57 11.59
CA ARG A 543 19.36 18.71 12.49
C ARG A 543 17.88 19.01 12.68
N ASP A 544 17.16 19.20 11.58
CA ASP A 544 15.79 19.68 11.61
C ASP A 544 14.85 18.59 12.19
N SER A 545 15.11 17.33 11.84
CA SER A 545 14.33 16.19 12.34
C SER A 545 14.46 16.01 13.86
N PHE A 546 15.67 16.15 14.43
CA PHE A 546 15.88 16.00 15.87
C PHE A 546 15.43 17.22 16.67
N ARG A 547 15.49 18.44 16.09
CA ARG A 547 15.01 19.66 16.75
C ARG A 547 13.53 19.62 17.11
N GLU A 548 12.70 18.90 16.35
CA GLU A 548 11.29 18.72 16.66
C GLU A 548 11.04 18.05 18.02
N TYR A 549 12.01 17.27 18.51
CA TYR A 549 11.93 16.51 19.76
C TYR A 549 12.77 17.12 20.89
N TYR A 550 13.34 18.32 20.67
CA TYR A 550 14.14 19.00 21.67
C TYR A 550 13.26 19.60 22.78
N ILE A 551 13.33 19.05 23.98
CA ILE A 551 12.72 19.68 25.16
C ILE A 551 13.57 20.88 25.61
N SER A 552 12.97 22.07 25.56
CA SER A 552 13.59 23.28 26.11
C SER A 552 13.91 23.11 27.60
N LYS A 553 15.14 23.48 27.99
CA LYS A 553 15.67 23.42 29.37
C LYS A 553 14.83 24.19 30.41
N TYR A 554 13.85 24.98 29.96
CA TYR A 554 12.95 25.75 30.82
C TYR A 554 11.60 25.05 31.11
N SER A 555 11.35 23.86 30.56
CA SER A 555 10.17 23.06 30.87
C SER A 555 10.39 22.29 32.18
N THR A 556 9.55 22.55 33.19
CA THR A 556 9.65 21.97 34.53
C THR A 556 9.11 20.53 34.65
N ASN A 557 8.62 19.93 33.55
CA ASN A 557 8.09 18.57 33.52
C ASN A 557 9.06 17.67 32.72
N SER A 558 9.97 17.03 33.44
CA SER A 558 11.24 16.49 32.92
C SER A 558 11.18 15.06 32.36
N THR A 559 10.18 14.70 31.54
CA THR A 559 10.20 13.47 30.72
C THR A 559 9.59 13.71 29.35
N LEU A 560 10.26 13.20 28.30
CA LEU A 560 9.77 13.22 26.92
C LEU A 560 8.63 12.22 26.78
N ALA A 561 7.41 12.64 27.10
CA ALA A 561 6.22 11.82 26.89
C ALA A 561 5.87 11.79 25.40
N LEU A 562 6.62 11.01 24.61
CA LEU A 562 6.31 10.75 23.21
C LEU A 562 5.10 9.82 23.11
N THR A 563 4.18 10.15 22.21
CA THR A 563 3.12 9.21 21.78
C THR A 563 3.71 8.06 20.98
N SER A 564 2.95 6.96 20.81
CA SER A 564 3.38 5.84 19.96
C SER A 564 3.73 6.28 18.54
N VAL A 565 2.95 7.18 17.94
CA VAL A 565 3.20 7.72 16.59
C VAL A 565 4.52 8.51 16.55
N GLN A 566 4.76 9.38 17.54
CA GLN A 566 6.02 10.13 17.65
C GLN A 566 7.22 9.19 17.87
N GLN A 567 7.07 8.15 18.69
CA GLN A 567 8.11 7.16 18.93
C GLN A 567 8.53 6.46 17.63
N THR A 568 7.59 6.04 16.79
CA THR A 568 7.93 5.39 15.49
C THR A 568 8.70 6.31 14.54
N ARG A 569 8.36 7.62 14.49
CA ARG A 569 9.07 8.58 13.65
C ARG A 569 10.46 8.91 14.18
N VAL A 570 10.62 9.07 15.50
CA VAL A 570 11.95 9.27 16.12
C VAL A 570 12.83 8.04 15.90
N LEU A 571 12.28 6.85 16.11
CA LEU A 571 12.97 5.58 15.89
C LEU A 571 13.57 5.52 14.47
N PHE A 572 12.77 5.87 13.46
CA PHE A 572 13.25 5.94 12.07
C PHE A 572 14.50 6.83 11.90
N PHE A 573 14.51 8.02 12.50
CA PHE A 573 15.66 8.92 12.40
C PHE A 573 16.85 8.48 13.26
N VAL A 574 16.62 7.81 14.38
CA VAL A 574 17.67 7.22 15.22
C VAL A 574 18.34 6.06 14.48
N ASP A 575 17.58 5.19 13.83
CA ASP A 575 18.10 4.08 13.01
C ASP A 575 18.86 4.59 11.78
N LEU A 576 18.40 5.69 11.19
CA LEU A 576 19.12 6.36 10.12
C LEU A 576 20.44 6.95 10.62
N LEU A 577 20.41 7.62 11.78
CA LEU A 577 21.58 8.25 12.40
C LEU A 577 22.69 7.24 12.66
N GLU A 578 22.35 6.05 13.16
CA GLU A 578 23.30 4.95 13.37
C GLU A 578 24.15 4.69 12.11
N GLN A 579 23.51 4.72 10.94
CA GLN A 579 24.15 4.40 9.66
C GLN A 579 24.94 5.56 9.02
N VAL A 580 24.80 6.78 9.53
CA VAL A 580 25.38 8.00 8.91
C VAL A 580 26.20 8.85 9.88
N VAL A 581 26.37 8.42 11.13
CA VAL A 581 26.93 9.25 12.20
C VAL A 581 28.33 9.79 11.86
N ASP A 582 29.13 9.02 11.13
CA ASP A 582 30.46 9.39 10.63
C ASP A 582 30.43 10.62 9.72
N LEU A 583 29.36 10.81 8.96
CA LEU A 583 29.14 11.95 8.05
C LEU A 583 28.48 13.16 8.73
N ILE A 584 28.03 13.03 9.98
CA ILE A 584 27.40 14.14 10.71
C ILE A 584 28.46 15.07 11.32
N ASN A 585 28.29 16.37 11.11
CA ASN A 585 29.15 17.41 11.65
C ASN A 585 29.02 17.44 13.18
N ASP A 586 30.15 17.62 13.86
CA ASP A 586 30.22 17.61 15.33
C ASP A 586 29.26 18.64 15.95
N SER A 587 29.13 19.83 15.35
CA SER A 587 28.21 20.86 15.85
C SER A 587 26.73 20.42 15.82
N THR A 588 26.33 19.68 14.78
CA THR A 588 24.95 19.18 14.65
C THR A 588 24.73 18.04 15.65
N LEU A 589 25.73 17.14 15.76
CA LEU A 589 25.69 16.02 16.69
C LEU A 589 25.55 16.50 18.15
N GLU A 590 26.37 17.47 18.56
CA GLU A 590 26.41 17.97 19.93
C GLU A 590 25.21 18.83 20.31
N ASN A 591 24.80 19.76 19.44
CA ASN A 591 23.81 20.77 19.81
C ASN A 591 22.36 20.34 19.55
N ASP A 592 22.14 19.54 18.50
CA ASP A 592 20.80 19.24 18.01
C ASP A 592 20.39 17.77 18.29
N ILE A 593 21.32 16.82 18.12
CA ILE A 593 21.03 15.38 18.16
C ILE A 593 21.19 14.78 19.56
N LEU A 594 22.38 14.91 20.16
CA LEU A 594 22.69 14.30 21.47
C LEU A 594 21.70 14.68 22.59
N PRO A 595 21.20 15.92 22.68
CA PRO A 595 20.20 16.28 23.68
C PRO A 595 18.94 15.41 23.64
N VAL A 596 18.54 14.95 22.45
CA VAL A 596 17.41 14.03 22.27
C VAL A 596 17.85 12.60 22.60
N ILE A 597 19.01 12.15 22.11
CA ILE A 597 19.53 10.79 22.40
C ILE A 597 19.65 10.54 23.91
N TYR A 598 20.14 11.51 24.69
CA TYR A 598 20.19 11.39 26.15
C TYR A 598 18.81 11.18 26.79
N GLN A 599 17.77 11.82 26.26
CA GLN A 599 16.40 11.64 26.75
C GLN A 599 15.90 10.23 26.43
N LEU A 600 16.16 9.73 25.23
CA LEU A 600 15.76 8.38 24.81
C LEU A 600 16.47 7.28 25.61
N LEU A 601 17.73 7.48 25.99
CA LEU A 601 18.45 6.55 26.88
C LEU A 601 17.86 6.53 28.30
N GLY A 602 17.31 7.65 28.75
CA GLY A 602 16.61 7.77 30.03
C GLY A 602 15.15 7.32 30.00
N ASP A 603 14.57 7.11 28.82
CA ASP A 603 13.16 6.72 28.67
C ASP A 603 12.94 5.25 29.05
N ASP A 604 12.05 5.01 30.01
CA ASP A 604 11.66 3.67 30.48
C ASP A 604 10.46 3.10 29.70
N HIS A 605 9.83 3.88 28.82
CA HIS A 605 8.57 3.51 28.17
C HIS A 605 8.74 2.69 26.90
N SER A 606 9.89 2.76 26.21
CA SER A 606 10.14 2.04 24.96
C SER A 606 11.52 1.38 24.92
N LYS A 607 11.54 0.04 24.98
CA LYS A 607 12.77 -0.75 24.84
C LYS A 607 13.43 -0.55 23.46
N ALA A 608 12.64 -0.46 22.40
CA ALA A 608 13.15 -0.28 21.03
C ALA A 608 13.88 1.06 20.86
N LEU A 609 13.34 2.15 21.43
CA LEU A 609 14.01 3.45 21.42
C LEU A 609 15.30 3.44 22.22
N PHE A 610 15.31 2.80 23.40
CA PHE A 610 16.52 2.64 24.19
C PHE A 610 17.60 1.86 23.41
N GLU A 611 17.25 0.72 22.80
CA GLU A 611 18.19 -0.12 22.05
C GLU A 611 18.79 0.62 20.84
N SER A 612 17.97 1.40 20.14
CA SER A 612 18.41 2.15 18.95
C SER A 612 19.25 3.37 19.34
N ALA A 613 18.86 4.11 20.39
CA ALA A 613 19.67 5.19 20.95
C ALA A 613 21.02 4.68 21.49
N HIS A 614 21.02 3.49 22.10
CA HIS A 614 22.22 2.81 22.54
C HIS A 614 23.14 2.46 21.36
N ALA A 615 22.60 1.95 20.26
CA ALA A 615 23.36 1.64 19.05
C ALA A 615 23.98 2.89 18.40
N VAL A 616 23.25 4.01 18.38
CA VAL A 616 23.79 5.31 17.94
C VAL A 616 24.99 5.73 18.78
N VAL A 617 24.92 5.64 20.11
CA VAL A 617 26.06 6.00 20.96
C VAL A 617 27.29 5.15 20.67
N LEU A 618 27.12 3.84 20.47
CA LEU A 618 28.22 2.97 20.06
C LEU A 618 28.80 3.38 18.70
N SER A 619 27.94 3.76 17.75
CA SER A 619 28.36 4.25 16.43
C SER A 619 29.13 5.57 16.53
N ILE A 620 28.79 6.46 17.48
CA ILE A 620 29.57 7.68 17.78
C ILE A 620 30.99 7.33 18.23
N PHE A 621 31.13 6.33 19.10
CA PHE A 621 32.45 5.84 19.55
C PHE A 621 33.22 5.18 18.40
N GLU A 622 32.57 4.34 17.59
CA GLU A 622 33.20 3.69 16.44
C GLU A 622 33.68 4.70 15.39
N ALA A 623 32.89 5.74 15.13
CA ALA A 623 33.26 6.87 14.27
C ALA A 623 34.29 7.82 14.91
N LYS A 624 34.70 7.59 16.16
CA LYS A 624 35.71 8.35 16.90
C LYS A 624 35.43 9.85 16.94
N LYS A 625 34.16 10.23 17.12
CA LYS A 625 33.76 11.64 17.15
C LYS A 625 34.40 12.35 18.35
N PRO A 626 34.77 13.64 18.24
CA PRO A 626 35.38 14.38 19.35
C PRO A 626 34.54 14.37 20.63
N VAL A 627 33.22 14.42 20.49
CA VAL A 627 32.26 14.35 21.61
C VAL A 627 32.35 13.07 22.42
N SER A 628 32.95 11.99 21.89
CA SER A 628 33.17 10.74 22.62
C SER A 628 33.90 10.96 23.94
N ARG A 629 34.78 11.97 24.05
CA ARG A 629 35.48 12.30 25.30
C ARG A 629 34.53 12.72 26.41
N GLU A 630 33.56 13.57 26.08
CA GLU A 630 32.57 14.10 27.03
C GLU A 630 31.46 13.08 27.28
N LEU A 631 31.04 12.38 26.23
CA LEU A 631 29.98 11.36 26.26
C LEU A 631 30.37 10.14 27.11
N ALA A 632 31.64 9.75 27.12
CA ALA A 632 32.15 8.55 27.80
C ALA A 632 31.69 8.42 29.25
N CYS A 633 31.90 9.46 30.06
CA CYS A 633 31.59 9.39 31.49
C CYS A 633 30.08 9.27 31.76
N VAL A 634 29.27 9.98 30.96
CA VAL A 634 27.80 9.94 31.06
C VAL A 634 27.27 8.58 30.63
N TYR A 635 27.74 8.08 29.49
CA TYR A 635 27.30 6.80 28.96
C TYR A 635 27.73 5.61 29.82
N ALA A 636 28.95 5.65 30.38
CA ALA A 636 29.44 4.67 31.35
C ALA A 636 28.50 4.51 32.55
N LYS A 637 27.98 5.63 33.06
CA LYS A 637 26.99 5.66 34.14
C LYS A 637 25.64 5.08 33.68
N ILE A 638 25.16 5.46 32.49
CA ILE A 638 23.92 4.93 31.90
C ILE A 638 24.00 3.41 31.74
N LEU A 639 25.11 2.87 31.23
CA LEU A 639 25.31 1.42 31.07
C LEU A 639 25.24 0.67 32.40
N ILE A 640 25.88 1.22 33.43
CA ILE A 640 25.86 0.66 34.79
C ILE A 640 24.43 0.68 35.36
N GLU A 641 23.74 1.81 35.27
CA GLU A 641 22.39 1.99 35.84
C GLU A 641 21.31 1.23 35.05
N SER A 642 21.53 1.01 33.75
CA SER A 642 20.61 0.26 32.87
C SER A 642 20.70 -1.25 33.05
N TYR A 643 21.80 -1.76 33.60
CA TYR A 643 21.96 -3.19 33.91
C TYR A 643 21.42 -3.50 35.32
N PRO A 644 20.61 -4.55 35.52
CA PRO A 644 20.19 -5.59 34.56
C PRO A 644 18.83 -5.33 33.87
N ASN A 645 18.21 -4.18 34.10
CA ASN A 645 16.81 -3.95 33.73
C ASN A 645 16.59 -3.79 32.22
N LYS A 646 17.40 -2.97 31.56
CA LYS A 646 17.30 -2.68 30.11
C LYS A 646 18.35 -3.42 29.28
N LEU A 647 19.47 -3.79 29.91
CA LEU A 647 20.59 -4.45 29.24
C LEU A 647 20.82 -5.85 29.82
N SER A 648 21.09 -6.81 28.93
CA SER A 648 21.69 -8.08 29.32
C SER A 648 23.17 -7.91 29.69
N HIS A 649 23.71 -8.86 30.45
CA HIS A 649 25.14 -8.84 30.81
C HIS A 649 26.05 -8.87 29.57
N GLN A 650 25.63 -9.59 28.51
CA GLN A 650 26.38 -9.62 27.26
C GLN A 650 26.39 -8.27 26.55
N GLN A 651 25.24 -7.59 26.48
CA GLN A 651 25.14 -6.24 25.91
C GLN A 651 25.97 -5.23 26.71
N LEU A 652 25.94 -5.30 28.06
CA LEU A 652 26.79 -4.47 28.92
C LEU A 652 28.28 -4.68 28.59
N ARG A 653 28.73 -5.93 28.55
CA ARG A 653 30.14 -6.28 28.26
C ARG A 653 30.59 -5.75 26.90
N LEU A 654 29.76 -5.96 25.87
CA LEU A 654 30.06 -5.52 24.50
C LEU A 654 30.13 -3.99 24.43
N ALA A 655 29.12 -3.30 24.97
CA ALA A 655 29.05 -1.84 24.94
C ALA A 655 30.23 -1.18 25.70
N TYR A 656 30.54 -1.66 26.91
CA TYR A 656 31.67 -1.13 27.69
C TYR A 656 33.01 -1.37 26.98
N THR A 657 33.20 -2.56 26.41
CA THR A 657 34.45 -2.90 25.71
C THR A 657 34.62 -2.07 24.45
N ASN A 658 33.56 -1.89 23.65
CA ASN A 658 33.61 -1.07 22.44
C ASN A 658 33.89 0.40 22.76
N MET A 659 33.24 0.94 23.79
CA MET A 659 33.49 2.31 24.27
C MET A 659 34.94 2.49 24.73
N VAL A 660 35.46 1.61 25.59
CA VAL A 660 36.84 1.72 26.11
C VAL A 660 37.87 1.52 24.99
N GLN A 661 37.64 0.56 24.09
CA GLN A 661 38.49 0.34 22.92
C GLN A 661 38.59 1.59 22.05
N ALA A 662 37.44 2.20 21.70
CA ALA A 662 37.41 3.43 20.93
C ALA A 662 38.13 4.58 21.67
N LEU A 663 37.94 4.70 22.98
CA LEU A 663 38.59 5.73 23.79
C LEU A 663 40.11 5.55 23.89
N CYS A 664 40.64 4.32 23.96
CA CYS A 664 42.09 4.09 23.93
C CYS A 664 42.73 4.64 22.64
N GLU A 665 41.98 4.70 21.55
CA GLU A 665 42.46 5.25 20.27
C GLU A 665 42.34 6.79 20.20
N ILE A 666 41.60 7.42 21.13
CA ILE A 666 41.33 8.87 21.18
C ILE A 666 42.08 9.57 22.32
N ASP A 667 41.99 9.02 23.54
CA ASP A 667 42.56 9.53 24.79
C ASP A 667 42.61 8.42 25.87
N ASP A 668 43.81 7.88 26.12
CA ASP A 668 44.08 6.85 27.14
C ASP A 668 43.60 7.26 28.54
N SER A 669 43.64 8.55 28.88
CA SER A 669 43.26 9.04 30.21
C SER A 669 41.74 8.97 30.42
N VAL A 670 40.96 9.30 29.37
CA VAL A 670 39.50 9.18 29.40
C VAL A 670 39.07 7.71 29.39
N ALA A 671 39.78 6.86 28.63
CA ALA A 671 39.58 5.41 28.67
C ALA A 671 39.78 4.87 30.10
N TRP A 672 40.86 5.27 30.77
CA TRP A 672 41.12 4.87 32.15
C TRP A 672 40.10 5.43 33.16
N LEU A 673 39.69 6.69 33.01
CA LEU A 673 38.63 7.29 33.84
C LEU A 673 37.32 6.52 33.71
N THR A 674 36.96 6.12 32.50
CA THR A 674 35.77 5.32 32.20
C THR A 674 35.82 3.95 32.88
N VAL A 675 36.97 3.29 32.85
CA VAL A 675 37.20 2.02 33.57
C VAL A 675 37.12 2.20 35.09
N ASN A 676 37.60 3.34 35.61
CA ASN A 676 37.46 3.67 37.03
C ASN A 676 36.01 3.87 37.46
N HIS A 677 35.10 4.35 36.60
CA HIS A 677 33.68 4.41 36.93
C HIS A 677 33.08 3.02 37.20
N LEU A 678 33.43 2.03 36.37
CA LEU A 678 33.04 0.64 36.59
C LEU A 678 33.62 0.08 37.90
N ARG A 679 34.90 0.33 38.15
CA ARG A 679 35.56 -0.07 39.40
C ARG A 679 34.88 0.54 40.63
N GLN A 680 34.65 1.86 40.62
CA GLN A 680 34.00 2.57 41.72
C GLN A 680 32.58 2.08 41.98
N HIS A 681 31.87 1.63 40.93
CA HIS A 681 30.56 1.02 41.11
C HIS A 681 30.67 -0.35 41.77
N ILE A 682 31.61 -1.20 41.34
CA ILE A 682 31.88 -2.49 41.98
C ILE A 682 32.20 -2.30 43.47
N ASP A 683 33.02 -1.32 43.83
CA ASP A 683 33.38 -1.04 45.24
C ASP A 683 32.17 -0.62 46.11
N LYS A 684 31.08 -0.13 45.49
CA LYS A 684 29.84 0.25 46.18
C LYS A 684 28.83 -0.89 46.35
N LEU A 685 29.05 -2.04 45.71
CA LEU A 685 28.15 -3.20 45.79
C LEU A 685 28.42 -4.01 47.06
N ASP A 686 27.35 -4.25 47.83
CA ASP A 686 27.38 -4.98 49.11
C ASP A 686 27.46 -6.51 48.91
N GLU A 687 27.72 -7.25 50.00
CA GLU A 687 27.73 -8.73 50.02
C GLU A 687 26.38 -9.38 49.60
N LYS A 688 25.29 -8.60 49.50
CA LYS A 688 23.98 -9.08 49.07
C LYS A 688 23.83 -9.09 47.54
N ASP A 689 24.68 -8.37 46.82
CA ASP A 689 24.62 -8.20 45.36
C ASP A 689 25.65 -9.09 44.64
N VAL A 690 25.97 -10.27 45.19
CA VAL A 690 27.05 -11.17 44.73
C VAL A 690 27.00 -11.44 43.22
N ILE A 691 25.81 -11.66 42.67
CA ILE A 691 25.64 -12.00 41.25
C ILE A 691 25.98 -10.80 40.36
N GLN A 692 25.43 -9.62 40.68
CA GLN A 692 25.70 -8.39 39.91
C GLN A 692 27.15 -7.96 40.06
N ARG A 693 27.71 -8.04 41.27
CA ARG A 693 29.12 -7.78 41.55
C ARG A 693 30.03 -8.68 40.71
N SER A 694 29.74 -9.98 40.65
CA SER A 694 30.48 -10.93 39.80
C SER A 694 30.40 -10.56 38.32
N GLN A 695 29.23 -10.17 37.81
CA GLN A 695 29.05 -9.79 36.41
C GLN A 695 29.76 -8.48 36.04
N PHE A 696 29.74 -7.47 36.91
CA PHE A 696 30.55 -6.25 36.71
C PHE A 696 32.04 -6.54 36.80
N LEU A 697 32.50 -7.45 37.67
CA LEU A 697 33.90 -7.89 37.71
C LEU A 697 34.32 -8.59 36.41
N VAL A 698 33.46 -9.43 35.82
CA VAL A 698 33.70 -10.02 34.50
C VAL A 698 33.84 -8.93 33.44
N THR A 699 32.94 -7.95 33.45
CA THR A 699 32.99 -6.79 32.54
C THR A 699 34.28 -6.00 32.71
N LEU A 700 34.75 -5.82 33.95
CA LEU A 700 36.01 -5.15 34.28
C LEU A 700 37.21 -5.94 33.74
N ILE A 701 37.22 -7.27 33.91
CA ILE A 701 38.29 -8.14 33.37
C ILE A 701 38.39 -8.02 31.84
N ASP A 702 37.27 -7.93 31.12
CA ASP A 702 37.30 -7.75 29.67
C ASP A 702 38.04 -6.47 29.24
N GLN A 703 38.03 -5.42 30.07
CA GLN A 703 38.71 -4.15 29.77
C GLN A 703 40.24 -4.28 29.83
N MET A 704 40.79 -5.39 30.32
CA MET A 704 42.22 -5.69 30.18
C MET A 704 42.67 -5.73 28.72
N LYS A 705 41.78 -6.16 27.81
CA LYS A 705 42.07 -6.26 26.37
C LYS A 705 42.35 -4.88 25.74
N PRO A 706 41.40 -3.93 25.74
CA PRO A 706 41.61 -2.61 25.16
C PRO A 706 42.71 -1.80 25.86
N ILE A 707 42.88 -1.93 27.18
CA ILE A 707 43.91 -1.18 27.93
C ILE A 707 45.32 -1.74 27.71
N SER A 708 45.47 -2.95 27.17
CA SER A 708 46.77 -3.66 27.13
C SER A 708 47.89 -2.92 26.39
N LEU A 709 47.55 -1.99 25.49
CA LEU A 709 48.52 -1.15 24.79
C LEU A 709 48.81 0.18 25.49
N GLY A 710 47.94 0.61 26.40
CA GLY A 710 48.02 1.90 27.08
C GLY A 710 48.92 1.90 28.33
N PRO A 711 49.22 3.09 28.88
CA PRO A 711 50.09 3.25 30.05
C PRO A 711 49.50 2.71 31.35
N PHE A 712 48.17 2.48 31.40
CA PHE A 712 47.45 2.09 32.61
C PHE A 712 47.33 0.57 32.83
N PHE A 713 47.89 -0.27 31.94
CA PHE A 713 47.72 -1.72 32.00
C PHE A 713 48.21 -2.35 33.32
N SER A 714 49.35 -1.90 33.84
CA SER A 714 49.85 -2.39 35.14
C SER A 714 48.96 -1.98 36.31
N MET A 715 48.32 -0.81 36.25
CA MET A 715 47.35 -0.38 37.27
C MET A 715 46.09 -1.25 37.22
N MET A 716 45.58 -1.54 36.02
CA MET A 716 44.45 -2.44 35.80
C MET A 716 44.68 -3.84 36.40
N MET A 717 45.85 -4.43 36.15
CA MET A 717 46.24 -5.73 36.72
C MET A 717 46.26 -5.70 38.25
N ASN A 718 46.80 -4.63 38.85
CA ASN A 718 46.82 -4.50 40.31
C ASN A 718 45.41 -4.37 40.89
N ASP A 719 44.54 -3.59 40.25
CA ASP A 719 43.17 -3.35 40.70
C ASP A 719 42.32 -4.63 40.60
N ILE A 720 42.34 -5.32 39.46
CA ILE A 720 41.67 -6.62 39.29
C ILE A 720 42.20 -7.62 40.32
N GLY A 721 43.53 -7.70 40.50
CA GLY A 721 44.15 -8.62 41.44
C GLY A 721 43.70 -8.36 42.88
N ASN A 722 43.55 -7.10 43.29
CA ASN A 722 43.04 -6.74 44.61
C ASN A 722 41.56 -7.08 44.77
N LEU A 723 40.74 -6.81 43.76
CA LEU A 723 39.32 -7.16 43.78
C LEU A 723 39.11 -8.67 43.91
N ILE A 724 39.78 -9.49 43.08
CA ILE A 724 39.66 -10.95 43.13
C ILE A 724 40.13 -11.52 44.48
N ARG A 725 41.18 -10.95 45.10
CA ARG A 725 41.67 -11.39 46.43
C ARG A 725 40.69 -11.13 47.58
N ASN A 726 39.74 -10.22 47.38
CA ASN A 726 38.71 -9.85 48.35
C ASN A 726 37.38 -10.60 48.10
N GLU A 727 37.26 -11.33 46.99
CA GLU A 727 36.09 -12.17 46.70
C GLU A 727 36.10 -13.48 47.50
N SER A 728 34.94 -14.14 47.58
CA SER A 728 34.84 -15.48 48.18
C SER A 728 35.75 -16.49 47.45
N PRO A 729 36.26 -17.54 48.13
CA PRO A 729 37.14 -18.52 47.50
C PRO A 729 36.57 -19.16 46.23
N ALA A 730 35.27 -19.46 46.20
CA ALA A 730 34.60 -20.03 45.03
C ALA A 730 34.50 -19.03 43.86
N SER A 731 34.14 -17.76 44.16
CA SER A 731 34.08 -16.68 43.16
C SER A 731 35.46 -16.36 42.60
N ALA A 732 36.49 -16.31 43.46
CA ALA A 732 37.86 -16.03 43.06
C ALA A 732 38.40 -17.10 42.09
N VAL A 733 38.11 -18.38 42.31
CA VAL A 733 38.49 -19.47 41.40
C VAL A 733 37.77 -19.36 40.04
N ALA A 734 36.47 -18.99 40.04
CA ALA A 734 35.73 -18.79 38.80
C ALA A 734 36.26 -17.58 37.99
N LEU A 735 36.55 -16.46 38.66
CA LEU A 735 37.13 -15.26 38.02
C LEU A 735 38.55 -15.52 37.50
N LEU A 736 39.36 -16.31 38.21
CA LEU A 736 40.68 -16.73 37.73
C LEU A 736 40.62 -17.46 36.39
N LYS A 737 39.57 -18.27 36.15
CA LYS A 737 39.37 -18.92 34.85
C LYS A 737 39.16 -17.90 33.74
N ILE A 738 38.38 -16.85 34.00
CA ILE A 738 38.08 -15.79 33.03
C ILE A 738 39.31 -14.90 32.78
N VAL A 739 40.07 -14.59 33.83
CA VAL A 739 41.37 -13.91 33.70
C VAL A 739 42.34 -14.77 32.89
N PHE A 740 42.41 -16.07 33.14
CA PHE A 740 43.23 -16.99 32.36
C PHE A 740 42.85 -16.96 30.88
N GLU A 741 41.56 -17.10 30.55
CA GLU A 741 41.08 -17.03 29.17
C GLU A 741 41.43 -15.70 28.50
N THR A 742 41.35 -14.59 29.25
CA THR A 742 41.70 -13.24 28.76
C THR A 742 43.19 -13.06 28.52
N VAL A 743 44.04 -13.54 29.42
CA VAL A 743 45.51 -13.38 29.37
C VAL A 743 46.18 -14.40 28.44
N SER A 744 45.65 -15.62 28.36
CA SER A 744 46.16 -16.69 27.50
C SER A 744 45.69 -16.60 26.05
N GLY A 745 44.61 -15.85 25.81
CA GLY A 745 44.11 -15.58 24.46
C GLY A 745 44.98 -14.58 23.69
N ASN A 746 44.69 -14.43 22.39
CA ASN A 746 45.40 -13.50 21.51
C ASN A 746 44.99 -12.02 21.71
N SER A 747 44.16 -11.73 22.71
CA SER A 747 43.55 -10.40 22.92
C SER A 747 44.42 -9.42 23.72
N ILE A 748 45.46 -9.90 24.40
CA ILE A 748 46.45 -9.05 25.06
C ILE A 748 47.63 -8.85 24.10
N SER A 749 48.07 -7.60 23.98
CA SER A 749 49.25 -7.22 23.18
C SER A 749 50.46 -8.10 23.49
N ASP A 750 51.15 -8.57 22.44
CA ASP A 750 52.36 -9.39 22.55
C ASP A 750 53.42 -8.73 23.44
N MET A 751 53.50 -7.38 23.43
CA MET A 751 54.45 -6.61 24.24
C MET A 751 54.18 -6.71 25.75
N ARG A 752 52.94 -7.02 26.16
CA ARG A 752 52.53 -7.10 27.57
C ARG A 752 52.14 -8.50 28.01
N ARG A 753 52.16 -9.48 27.09
CA ARG A 753 51.72 -10.85 27.37
C ARG A 753 52.56 -11.54 28.44
N VAL A 754 53.89 -11.36 28.40
CA VAL A 754 54.80 -11.94 29.40
C VAL A 754 54.47 -11.40 30.79
N ASP A 755 54.34 -10.08 30.91
CA ASP A 755 54.00 -9.41 32.18
C ASP A 755 52.64 -9.89 32.70
N ALA A 756 51.64 -9.99 31.83
CA ALA A 756 50.29 -10.43 32.18
C ALA A 756 50.26 -11.91 32.63
N VAL A 757 50.97 -12.81 31.95
CA VAL A 757 51.06 -14.22 32.33
C VAL A 757 51.79 -14.38 33.66
N CYS A 758 52.90 -13.67 33.87
CA CYS A 758 53.63 -13.67 35.13
C CYS A 758 52.75 -13.17 36.29
N TRP A 759 52.03 -12.07 36.09
CA TRP A 759 51.07 -11.53 37.06
C TRP A 759 49.96 -12.54 37.38
N TYR A 760 49.36 -13.17 36.36
CA TYR A 760 48.31 -14.17 36.56
C TYR A 760 48.81 -15.38 37.38
N LEU A 761 50.00 -15.91 37.08
CA LEU A 761 50.58 -17.03 37.83
C LEU A 761 50.81 -16.68 39.30
N GLN A 762 51.21 -15.44 39.58
CA GLN A 762 51.36 -14.95 40.95
C GLN A 762 50.00 -14.82 41.65
N LEU A 763 49.02 -14.21 41.00
CA LEU A 763 47.67 -14.06 41.53
C LEU A 763 47.02 -15.42 41.84
N LYS A 764 47.19 -16.40 40.95
CA LYS A 764 46.71 -17.78 41.16
C LYS A 764 47.32 -18.40 42.41
N ARG A 765 48.64 -18.30 42.61
CA ARG A 765 49.33 -18.81 43.81
C ARG A 765 48.79 -18.15 45.09
N ASP A 766 48.57 -16.84 45.06
CA ASP A 766 48.05 -16.09 46.22
C ASP A 766 46.64 -16.56 46.62
N ILE A 767 45.79 -16.88 45.65
CA ILE A 767 44.41 -17.35 45.87
C ILE A 767 44.39 -18.82 46.33
N GLU A 768 45.20 -19.68 45.72
CA GLU A 768 45.36 -21.08 46.13
C GLU A 768 45.91 -21.20 47.56
N ALA A 769 46.80 -20.29 47.97
CA ALA A 769 47.32 -20.22 49.34
C ALA A 769 46.28 -19.78 50.39
N LYS A 770 45.20 -19.09 49.98
CA LYS A 770 44.08 -18.67 50.85
C LYS A 770 42.95 -19.69 50.96
N ALA A 771 42.84 -20.65 50.04
CA ALA A 771 41.78 -21.65 50.06
C ALA A 771 42.05 -22.70 51.16
N PRO A 772 41.11 -22.98 52.09
CA PRO A 772 41.32 -24.01 53.10
C PRO A 772 41.40 -25.40 52.45
N THR A 773 42.57 -26.02 52.50
CA THR A 773 42.78 -27.45 52.23
C THR A 773 41.80 -28.27 53.06
N SER A 774 40.90 -29.02 52.41
CA SER A 774 40.17 -30.08 53.08
C SER A 774 39.90 -31.26 52.14
N ILE A 775 40.14 -32.45 52.72
CA ILE A 775 39.82 -33.82 52.29
C ILE A 775 40.84 -34.50 51.35
N VAL A 776 41.89 -35.04 51.97
CA VAL A 776 42.50 -36.33 51.55
C VAL A 776 41.58 -37.45 52.04
N PRO A 777 41.11 -38.39 51.19
CA PRO A 777 40.49 -39.62 51.66
C PRO A 777 41.58 -40.53 52.24
N SER A 778 41.38 -41.01 53.46
CA SER A 778 42.17 -42.08 54.05
C SER A 778 42.08 -43.33 53.18
N ILE A 779 43.16 -43.67 52.47
CA ILE A 779 43.35 -44.98 51.86
C ILE A 779 43.60 -45.97 52.99
N GLY A 780 42.62 -46.83 53.24
CA GLY A 780 42.76 -47.99 54.11
C GLY A 780 43.85 -48.93 53.56
N THR A 781 44.78 -49.27 54.43
CA THR A 781 45.70 -50.39 54.24
C THR A 781 44.95 -51.67 54.54
N ASP A 782 44.62 -52.45 53.52
CA ASP A 782 44.40 -53.89 53.65
C ASP A 782 45.20 -54.60 52.54
N SER A 783 46.31 -55.23 52.94
CA SER A 783 46.96 -56.29 52.18
C SER A 783 46.35 -57.63 52.60
N PRO A 784 45.99 -58.54 51.68
CA PRO A 784 45.68 -59.91 52.03
C PRO A 784 46.97 -60.75 52.14
N ALA A 785 47.12 -61.42 53.27
CA ALA A 785 47.99 -62.59 53.39
C ALA A 785 47.27 -63.83 52.84
N MET A 786 48.04 -64.71 52.20
CA MET A 786 47.62 -66.01 51.69
C MET A 786 46.98 -66.90 52.77
N SER A 787 45.82 -67.48 52.43
CA SER A 787 45.52 -68.92 52.52
C SER A 787 44.21 -69.21 51.81
#